data_AF-A0A0M6Y8A6-F1
#
_entry.id   AF-A0A0M6Y8A6-F1
#
_cell.length_a   1.000
_cell.length_b   1.000
_cell.length_c   1.000
_cell.angle_alpha   90.00
_cell.angle_beta   90.00
_cell.angle_gamma   90.00
#
_symmetry.space_group_name_H-M   'P 1'
#
loop_
_entity.id
_entity.type
_entity.pdbx_description
1 polymer ?
#
loop_
_entity_poly.entity_id
_entity_poly.type
_entity_poly.pdbx_seq_one_letter_code
_entity_poly.pdbx_strand_id
1 'polypeptide(L)'
;MEKSLFGFIWKYSARQQIFILMVTVLTYPVVYVLLELPKLIVNDAVQGDNFPRTILGVDFDQVPYLLLLCFAFLFLVVVSNGLKFYLNVYKGRLGERMLRRLRFELFQRVLRFRLPHFRKVSSGEIIPMITSEVEDVGGYIGEAFALPAYQGGMLIVQIGFIFMQDPLLGLAAISSYPIQGYVIPLLQRKVVLLSRQRVRNIRVIADKVGESITGVAEIHANDAAAWHSADISDRLYENFKIRYDIFNRKFLIKFLNNFMNQLTPFFFYLIGGYLVIQGNLSIGALLAVIAAYKDLAGPWKELLSFYQMTADVSVKYQTVVENFDPSDIYDKERLTSDDTVDLSGDVKLENVNFSGGAAGQEVVDVSLTVPSGSACAIVGPDGSGRSEVLQLAAGLVAAVSGKVCIGSHDLDKLTDATLGRQIAYVGGAVHVWTGTIRDNLYYGLRHRPLVPPQREGESLKNYKRRLAEAKETRNPTYDLAADWDDFAAAGVSDERELDTRALELLETVKIDKDIYRLGLQSRFDPKMDDGFADKILNVRKALAERIAHEPELGGLVELWHRDRFNASASLADNLFFAVPADPEITMDQVPDLDEVKAFLAETGFDQKLQQIGLKIAETMLELFSNVSGDSGLLGAYSFITLDEIPDFERIVRIAKSDQPRPGLTDADRSRLTGLAFKLVPARHRLGVMTDELKRDIISARQTFLEEVVKNSDNFVAFDPDVYLPPLTIEDNLLFGRARVDRRDARRRIDDVIRTIVEETGLRRPIIYAGFGYHVGVSGSRLSAGQRRKIALVRGLLKNAKITILDDIATGMTDEDKTLREGLRQILSGKTFLFGTSNAEIAAEFDQRFILDQGRLSEKG
;
A
#
# COMPACT_ATOMS: atom_id res chain seq x y z
N MET A 1 23.13 -9.62 -1.72
CA MET A 1 22.18 -9.97 -2.80
C MET A 1 23.01 -10.57 -3.90
N GLU A 2 22.45 -11.47 -4.70
CA GLU A 2 23.18 -11.95 -5.88
C GLU A 2 23.44 -10.79 -6.84
N LYS A 3 24.69 -10.59 -7.27
CA LYS A 3 25.05 -9.48 -8.17
C LYS A 3 24.65 -9.73 -9.61
N SER A 4 24.50 -11.01 -9.98
CA SER A 4 24.14 -11.45 -11.32
C SER A 4 22.70 -11.95 -11.37
N LEU A 5 21.94 -11.48 -12.35
CA LEU A 5 20.57 -11.94 -12.62
C LEU A 5 20.52 -13.47 -12.80
N PHE A 6 21.42 -14.05 -13.59
CA PHE A 6 21.47 -15.50 -13.79
C PHE A 6 21.92 -16.25 -12.53
N GLY A 7 22.81 -15.64 -11.73
CA GLY A 7 23.20 -16.18 -10.41
C GLY A 7 22.00 -16.27 -9.46
N PHE A 8 21.19 -15.20 -9.41
CA PHE A 8 19.93 -15.17 -8.67
C PHE A 8 18.97 -16.26 -9.14
N ILE A 9 18.69 -16.33 -10.46
CA ILE A 9 17.77 -17.31 -11.03
C ILE A 9 18.21 -18.74 -10.68
N TRP A 10 19.49 -19.05 -10.89
CA TRP A 10 20.00 -20.40 -10.66
C TRP A 10 19.93 -20.79 -9.18
N LYS A 11 20.45 -19.94 -8.28
CA LYS A 11 20.45 -20.18 -6.82
C LYS A 11 19.06 -20.51 -6.27
N TYR A 12 18.05 -19.88 -6.84
CA TYR A 12 16.70 -19.87 -6.29
C TYR A 12 15.67 -20.71 -7.04
N SER A 13 15.96 -21.09 -8.29
CA SER A 13 15.05 -21.86 -9.15
C SER A 13 15.69 -23.03 -9.91
N ALA A 14 16.97 -23.39 -9.67
CA ALA A 14 17.67 -24.42 -10.45
C ALA A 14 16.87 -25.73 -10.63
N ARG A 15 16.23 -26.25 -9.57
CA ARG A 15 15.44 -27.49 -9.65
C ARG A 15 14.27 -27.37 -10.62
N GLN A 16 13.53 -26.26 -10.54
CA GLN A 16 12.40 -25.97 -11.42
C GLN A 16 12.86 -25.72 -12.86
N GLN A 17 13.98 -25.02 -13.05
CA GLN A 17 14.57 -24.79 -14.37
C GLN A 17 15.01 -26.10 -15.02
N ILE A 18 15.70 -26.98 -14.28
CA ILE A 18 16.09 -28.32 -14.77
C ILE A 18 14.86 -29.13 -15.18
N PHE A 19 13.79 -29.10 -14.38
CA PHE A 19 12.52 -29.75 -14.74
C PHE A 19 11.94 -29.20 -16.04
N ILE A 20 11.89 -27.88 -16.20
CA ILE A 20 11.41 -27.24 -17.44
C ILE A 20 12.26 -27.66 -18.65
N LEU A 21 13.58 -27.71 -18.49
CA LEU A 21 14.50 -28.15 -19.55
C LEU A 21 14.25 -29.60 -19.94
N MET A 22 14.07 -30.51 -18.97
CA MET A 22 13.75 -31.91 -19.25
C MET A 22 12.44 -32.06 -20.02
N VAL A 23 11.38 -31.38 -19.59
CA VAL A 23 10.07 -31.41 -20.29
C VAL A 23 10.21 -30.81 -21.69
N THR A 24 11.03 -29.77 -21.85
CA THR A 24 11.30 -29.14 -23.14
C THR A 24 12.01 -30.09 -24.10
N VAL A 25 13.03 -30.83 -23.65
CA VAL A 25 13.71 -31.85 -24.47
C VAL A 25 12.74 -32.96 -24.91
N LEU A 26 11.78 -33.33 -24.06
CA LEU A 26 10.74 -34.31 -24.39
C LEU A 26 9.82 -33.85 -25.54
N THR A 27 9.74 -32.54 -25.81
CA THR A 27 8.92 -32.02 -26.92
C THR A 27 9.57 -32.20 -28.30
N TYR A 28 10.89 -32.33 -28.37
CA TYR A 28 11.61 -32.35 -29.66
C TYR A 28 11.23 -33.54 -30.57
N PRO A 29 11.11 -34.78 -30.07
CA PRO A 29 10.65 -35.89 -30.90
C PRO A 29 9.23 -35.69 -31.43
N VAL A 30 8.33 -35.13 -30.63
CA VAL A 30 6.95 -34.83 -31.04
C VAL A 30 6.94 -33.81 -32.18
N VAL A 31 7.75 -32.76 -32.07
CA VAL A 31 7.91 -31.75 -33.12
C VAL A 31 8.48 -32.35 -34.39
N TYR A 32 9.47 -33.23 -34.30
CA TYR A 32 10.03 -33.93 -35.46
C TYR A 32 8.98 -34.75 -36.20
N VAL A 33 8.22 -35.59 -35.48
CA VAL A 33 7.17 -36.44 -36.08
C VAL A 33 6.07 -35.59 -36.71
N LEU A 34 5.73 -34.45 -36.12
CA LEU A 34 4.76 -33.51 -36.70
C LEU A 34 5.22 -32.90 -38.03
N LEU A 35 6.53 -32.74 -38.26
CA LEU A 35 7.09 -32.31 -39.54
C LEU A 35 7.09 -33.43 -40.58
N GLU A 36 7.27 -34.68 -40.14
CA GLU A 36 7.33 -35.85 -41.03
C GLU A 36 5.96 -36.33 -41.51
N LEU A 37 4.93 -36.25 -40.65
CA LEU A 37 3.58 -36.77 -40.96
C LEU A 37 2.95 -36.18 -42.23
N PRO A 38 3.01 -34.87 -42.52
CA PRO A 38 2.50 -34.31 -43.78
C PRO A 38 3.17 -34.93 -45.02
N LYS A 39 4.48 -35.22 -44.94
CA LYS A 39 5.21 -35.90 -46.02
C LYS A 39 4.70 -37.33 -46.20
N LEU A 40 4.51 -38.07 -45.12
CA LEU A 40 3.97 -39.44 -45.17
C LEU A 40 2.54 -39.45 -45.72
N ILE A 41 1.70 -38.49 -45.31
CA ILE A 41 0.34 -38.34 -45.84
C ILE A 41 0.37 -38.14 -47.36
N VAL A 42 1.20 -37.23 -47.87
CA VAL A 42 1.27 -36.94 -49.31
C VAL A 42 1.91 -38.08 -50.10
N ASN A 43 3.08 -38.55 -49.71
CA ASN A 43 3.84 -39.53 -50.48
C ASN A 43 3.26 -40.95 -50.36
N ASP A 44 2.87 -41.37 -49.16
CA ASP A 44 2.47 -42.75 -48.91
C ASP A 44 0.97 -42.97 -49.01
N ALA A 45 0.15 -42.04 -48.53
CA ALA A 45 -1.31 -42.22 -48.52
C ALA A 45 -2.00 -41.68 -49.77
N VAL A 46 -1.56 -40.52 -50.29
CA VAL A 46 -2.19 -39.90 -51.48
C VAL A 46 -1.56 -40.39 -52.79
N GLN A 47 -0.22 -40.44 -52.88
CA GLN A 47 0.51 -40.81 -54.10
C GLN A 47 1.04 -42.26 -54.10
N GLY A 48 0.77 -43.04 -53.05
CA GLY A 48 1.29 -44.40 -52.93
C GLY A 48 0.48 -45.42 -53.76
N ASP A 49 1.19 -46.35 -54.40
CA ASP A 49 0.57 -47.38 -55.27
C ASP A 49 0.51 -48.78 -54.62
N ASN A 50 1.11 -48.96 -53.42
CA ASN A 50 1.25 -50.27 -52.74
C ASN A 50 0.27 -50.41 -51.57
N PHE A 51 -0.99 -50.75 -51.87
CA PHE A 51 -2.02 -51.06 -50.87
C PHE A 51 -2.55 -52.50 -51.05
N PRO A 52 -2.90 -53.20 -49.95
CA PRO A 52 -2.97 -52.72 -48.56
C PRO A 52 -1.60 -52.62 -47.86
N ARG A 53 -1.47 -51.69 -46.90
CA ARG A 53 -0.27 -51.56 -46.05
C ARG A 53 -0.49 -52.18 -44.68
N THR A 54 0.40 -53.08 -44.26
CA THR A 54 0.35 -53.71 -42.93
C THR A 54 1.06 -52.83 -41.89
N ILE A 55 0.32 -52.36 -40.89
CA ILE A 55 0.86 -51.59 -39.75
C ILE A 55 0.45 -52.30 -38.47
N LEU A 56 1.44 -52.66 -37.63
CA LEU A 56 1.22 -53.39 -36.38
C LEU A 56 0.40 -54.69 -36.56
N GLY A 57 0.53 -55.35 -37.72
CA GLY A 57 -0.19 -56.58 -38.06
C GLY A 57 -1.63 -56.39 -38.56
N VAL A 58 -2.07 -55.16 -38.81
CA VAL A 58 -3.38 -54.82 -39.40
C VAL A 58 -3.18 -54.26 -40.81
N ASP A 59 -3.92 -54.79 -41.78
CA ASP A 59 -3.89 -54.31 -43.17
C ASP A 59 -4.81 -53.10 -43.35
N PHE A 60 -4.26 -52.02 -43.89
CA PHE A 60 -4.99 -50.80 -44.19
C PHE A 60 -5.05 -50.55 -45.70
N ASP A 61 -6.26 -50.41 -46.22
CA ASP A 61 -6.50 -49.83 -47.54
C ASP A 61 -6.13 -48.34 -47.55
N GLN A 62 -6.04 -47.75 -48.75
CA GLN A 62 -5.56 -46.39 -48.96
C GLN A 62 -6.29 -45.32 -48.14
N VAL A 63 -7.62 -45.34 -48.13
CA VAL A 63 -8.45 -44.36 -47.40
C VAL A 63 -8.36 -44.55 -45.87
N PRO A 64 -8.49 -45.77 -45.31
CA PRO A 64 -8.22 -46.01 -43.89
C PRO A 64 -6.82 -45.61 -43.43
N TYR A 65 -5.78 -45.86 -44.24
CA TYR A 65 -4.41 -45.45 -43.92
C TYR A 65 -4.24 -43.92 -43.90
N LEU A 66 -4.85 -43.22 -44.87
CA LEU A 66 -4.90 -41.76 -44.87
C LEU A 66 -5.56 -41.22 -43.60
N LEU A 67 -6.72 -41.77 -43.21
CA LEU A 67 -7.42 -41.37 -42.00
C LEU A 67 -6.58 -41.62 -40.74
N LEU A 68 -5.91 -42.77 -40.65
CA LEU A 68 -5.01 -43.10 -39.54
C LEU A 68 -3.92 -42.04 -39.38
N LEU A 69 -3.23 -41.68 -40.47
CA LEU A 69 -2.17 -40.67 -40.42
C LEU A 69 -2.70 -39.27 -40.08
N CYS A 70 -3.86 -38.89 -40.62
CA CYS A 70 -4.52 -37.61 -40.30
C CYS A 70 -4.94 -37.53 -38.82
N PHE A 71 -5.51 -38.60 -38.26
CA PHE A 71 -5.86 -38.65 -36.84
C PHE A 71 -4.62 -38.72 -35.93
N ALA A 72 -3.56 -39.42 -36.34
CA ALA A 72 -2.28 -39.43 -35.64
C ALA A 72 -1.65 -38.03 -35.62
N PHE A 73 -1.69 -37.31 -36.75
CA PHE A 73 -1.27 -35.91 -36.84
C PHE A 73 -2.07 -35.04 -35.88
N LEU A 74 -3.41 -35.09 -35.93
CA LEU A 74 -4.28 -34.33 -35.04
C LEU A 74 -4.00 -34.65 -33.56
N PHE A 75 -3.84 -35.92 -33.21
CA PHE A 75 -3.50 -36.35 -31.85
C PHE A 75 -2.17 -35.75 -31.37
N LEU A 76 -1.12 -35.82 -32.18
CA LEU A 76 0.17 -35.22 -31.84
C LEU A 76 0.12 -33.70 -31.76
N VAL A 77 -0.72 -33.03 -32.57
CA VAL A 77 -0.96 -31.59 -32.45
C VAL A 77 -1.57 -31.28 -31.08
N VAL A 78 -2.55 -32.06 -30.61
CA VAL A 78 -3.16 -31.89 -29.29
C VAL A 78 -2.14 -32.12 -28.18
N VAL A 79 -1.35 -33.20 -28.26
CA VAL A 79 -0.29 -33.52 -27.28
C VAL A 79 0.76 -32.39 -27.22
N SER A 80 1.25 -31.94 -28.37
CA SER A 80 2.26 -30.87 -28.47
C SER A 80 1.76 -29.56 -27.86
N ASN A 81 0.54 -29.14 -28.21
CA ASN A 81 -0.06 -27.92 -27.66
C ASN A 81 -0.37 -28.06 -26.16
N GLY A 82 -0.78 -29.24 -25.69
CA GLY A 82 -0.98 -29.54 -24.27
C GLY A 82 0.33 -29.43 -23.46
N LEU A 83 1.43 -29.99 -23.96
CA LEU A 83 2.76 -29.86 -23.36
C LEU A 83 3.21 -28.39 -23.33
N LYS A 84 3.01 -27.65 -24.43
CA LYS A 84 3.31 -26.21 -24.51
C LYS A 84 2.49 -25.40 -23.51
N PHE A 85 1.20 -25.69 -23.36
CA PHE A 85 0.34 -25.06 -22.37
C PHE A 85 0.84 -25.31 -20.95
N TYR A 86 1.12 -26.57 -20.60
CA TYR A 86 1.67 -26.94 -19.29
C TYR A 86 2.99 -26.21 -19.00
N LEU A 87 3.91 -26.20 -19.97
CA LEU A 87 5.19 -25.51 -19.87
C LEU A 87 5.00 -24.01 -19.61
N ASN A 88 4.13 -23.34 -20.37
CA ASN A 88 3.90 -21.90 -20.20
C ASN A 88 3.26 -21.55 -18.85
N VAL A 89 2.28 -22.33 -18.39
CA VAL A 89 1.67 -22.15 -17.06
C VAL A 89 2.70 -22.36 -15.95
N TYR A 90 3.53 -23.40 -16.08
CA TYR A 90 4.57 -23.68 -15.09
C TYR A 90 5.63 -22.57 -15.04
N LYS A 91 6.09 -22.08 -16.20
CA LYS A 91 7.02 -20.93 -16.30
C LYS A 91 6.44 -19.67 -15.68
N GLY A 92 5.17 -19.36 -15.95
CA GLY A 92 4.48 -18.19 -15.37
C GLY A 92 4.40 -18.27 -13.84
N ARG A 93 4.00 -19.42 -13.29
CA ARG A 93 4.00 -19.64 -11.83
C ARG A 93 5.38 -19.51 -11.21
N LEU A 94 6.42 -20.00 -11.90
CA LEU A 94 7.80 -19.85 -11.44
C LEU A 94 8.23 -18.38 -11.43
N GLY A 95 7.92 -17.62 -12.48
CA GLY A 95 8.17 -16.18 -12.55
C GLY A 95 7.54 -15.42 -11.39
N GLU A 96 6.26 -15.64 -11.12
CA GLU A 96 5.52 -15.01 -10.00
C GLU A 96 6.12 -15.35 -8.63
N ARG A 97 6.51 -16.61 -8.40
CA ARG A 97 7.17 -17.02 -7.15
C ARG A 97 8.51 -16.31 -6.96
N MET A 98 9.29 -16.17 -8.03
CA MET A 98 10.58 -15.50 -7.98
C MET A 98 10.43 -13.98 -7.84
N LEU A 99 9.42 -13.37 -8.47
CA LEU A 99 9.06 -11.98 -8.27
C LEU A 99 8.69 -11.70 -6.81
N ARG A 100 7.79 -12.52 -6.25
CA ARG A 100 7.38 -12.44 -4.84
C ARG A 100 8.59 -12.53 -3.90
N ARG A 101 9.54 -13.43 -4.18
CA ARG A 101 10.79 -13.56 -3.41
C ARG A 101 11.66 -12.30 -3.53
N LEU A 102 11.88 -11.81 -4.75
CA LEU A 102 12.72 -10.63 -5.01
C LEU A 102 12.16 -9.39 -4.31
N ARG A 103 10.85 -9.14 -4.42
CA ARG A 103 10.18 -8.02 -3.73
C ARG A 103 10.37 -8.08 -2.22
N PHE A 104 10.25 -9.26 -1.63
CA PHE A 104 10.47 -9.43 -0.20
C PHE A 104 11.94 -9.30 0.22
N GLU A 105 12.89 -9.83 -0.56
CA GLU A 105 14.32 -9.65 -0.29
C GLU A 105 14.70 -8.15 -0.31
N LEU A 106 14.15 -7.40 -1.26
CA LEU A 106 14.33 -5.94 -1.33
C LEU A 106 13.71 -5.22 -0.13
N PHE A 107 12.48 -5.59 0.24
CA PHE A 107 11.82 -5.02 1.43
C PHE A 107 12.64 -5.30 2.72
N GLN A 108 13.10 -6.53 2.93
CA GLN A 108 13.96 -6.85 4.07
C GLN A 108 15.29 -6.09 4.05
N ARG A 109 15.83 -5.78 2.87
CA ARG A 109 17.05 -4.98 2.76
C ARG A 109 16.83 -3.53 3.15
N VAL A 110 15.70 -2.94 2.76
CA VAL A 110 15.34 -1.59 3.21
C VAL A 110 15.31 -1.50 4.72
N LEU A 111 14.68 -2.48 5.40
CA LEU A 111 14.66 -2.53 6.86
C LEU A 111 16.05 -2.64 7.52
N ARG A 112 17.08 -3.04 6.77
CA ARG A 112 18.47 -3.15 7.23
C ARG A 112 19.30 -1.90 6.97
N PHE A 113 18.80 -0.93 6.22
CA PHE A 113 19.54 0.31 5.97
C PHE A 113 19.67 1.11 7.26
N ARG A 114 20.85 1.69 7.49
CA ARG A 114 21.05 2.61 8.62
C ARG A 114 20.22 3.87 8.41
N LEU A 115 19.69 4.47 9.48
CA LEU A 115 18.83 5.67 9.42
C LEU A 115 19.40 6.82 8.57
N PRO A 116 20.72 7.13 8.59
CA PRO A 116 21.28 8.19 7.74
C PRO A 116 21.12 7.93 6.23
N HIS A 117 20.97 6.68 5.79
CA HIS A 117 20.77 6.34 4.38
C HIS A 117 19.39 6.80 3.87
N PHE A 118 18.34 6.68 4.69
CA PHE A 118 16.98 7.11 4.35
C PHE A 118 16.84 8.63 4.19
N ARG A 119 17.81 9.41 4.68
CA ARG A 119 17.88 10.86 4.45
C ARG A 119 18.46 11.22 3.08
N LYS A 120 19.17 10.29 2.43
CA LYS A 120 19.84 10.51 1.14
C LYS A 120 19.03 10.01 -0.05
N VAL A 121 18.11 9.07 0.18
CA VAL A 121 17.34 8.40 -0.87
C VAL A 121 15.86 8.70 -0.69
N SER A 122 15.20 9.12 -1.77
CA SER A 122 13.76 9.40 -1.74
C SER A 122 12.95 8.11 -1.63
N SER A 123 11.86 8.15 -0.86
CA SER A 123 10.85 7.07 -0.85
C SER A 123 10.25 6.85 -2.24
N GLY A 124 10.15 7.92 -3.04
CA GLY A 124 9.73 7.88 -4.45
C GLY A 124 10.71 7.13 -5.37
N GLU A 125 11.96 6.91 -4.96
CA GLU A 125 12.92 6.07 -5.68
C GLU A 125 12.85 4.61 -5.22
N ILE A 126 12.75 4.36 -3.91
CA ILE A 126 12.74 3.01 -3.32
C ILE A 126 11.44 2.26 -3.66
N ILE A 127 10.28 2.92 -3.60
CA ILE A 127 8.98 2.27 -3.79
C ILE A 127 8.83 1.67 -5.21
N PRO A 128 9.10 2.40 -6.31
CA PRO A 128 9.06 1.83 -7.67
C PRO A 128 10.06 0.70 -7.87
N MET A 129 11.23 0.77 -7.22
CA MET A 129 12.25 -0.28 -7.28
C MET A 129 11.77 -1.61 -6.71
N ILE A 130 10.93 -1.59 -5.67
CA ILE A 130 10.33 -2.81 -5.09
C ILE A 130 9.07 -3.23 -5.87
N THR A 131 8.37 -2.30 -6.49
CA THR A 131 7.07 -2.56 -7.12
C THR A 131 7.19 -2.80 -8.63
N SER A 132 7.27 -1.74 -9.43
CA SER A 132 7.16 -1.80 -10.90
C SER A 132 8.46 -2.12 -11.62
N GLU A 133 9.62 -1.66 -11.14
CA GLU A 133 10.90 -1.89 -11.85
C GLU A 133 11.33 -3.36 -11.86
N VAL A 134 10.94 -4.12 -10.84
CA VAL A 134 11.21 -5.56 -10.73
C VAL A 134 10.16 -6.45 -11.40
N GLU A 135 9.03 -5.89 -11.84
CA GLU A 135 7.94 -6.66 -12.46
C GLU A 135 8.40 -7.39 -13.72
N ASP A 136 9.08 -6.67 -14.62
CA ASP A 136 9.68 -7.24 -15.83
C ASP A 136 10.75 -8.31 -15.52
N VAL A 137 11.46 -8.13 -14.40
CA VAL A 137 12.45 -9.11 -13.92
C VAL A 137 11.74 -10.41 -13.55
N GLY A 138 10.63 -10.32 -12.83
CA GLY A 138 9.79 -11.46 -12.45
C GLY A 138 9.36 -12.32 -13.64
N GLY A 139 8.77 -11.68 -14.66
CA GLY A 139 8.34 -12.36 -15.89
C GLY A 139 9.49 -13.06 -16.61
N TYR A 140 10.63 -12.38 -16.74
CA TYR A 140 11.81 -12.91 -17.43
C TYR A 140 12.43 -14.14 -16.75
N ILE A 141 12.38 -14.24 -15.41
CA ILE A 141 13.00 -15.35 -14.66
C ILE A 141 12.45 -16.73 -15.10
N GLY A 142 11.16 -16.82 -15.39
CA GLY A 142 10.53 -18.06 -15.88
C GLY A 142 10.98 -18.46 -17.29
N GLU A 143 11.43 -17.49 -18.09
CA GLU A 143 11.82 -17.69 -19.49
C GLU A 143 13.33 -17.83 -19.69
N ALA A 144 14.14 -17.34 -18.73
CA ALA A 144 15.59 -17.17 -18.83
C ALA A 144 16.36 -18.38 -19.40
N PHE A 145 16.01 -19.60 -19.00
CA PHE A 145 16.60 -20.83 -19.53
C PHE A 145 15.65 -21.59 -20.45
N ALA A 146 14.35 -21.51 -20.16
CA ALA A 146 13.34 -22.29 -20.83
C ALA A 146 13.11 -21.85 -22.29
N LEU A 147 13.11 -20.54 -22.55
CA LEU A 147 12.85 -20.01 -23.88
C LEU A 147 14.03 -20.28 -24.83
N PRO A 148 15.31 -20.02 -24.46
CA PRO A 148 16.44 -20.37 -25.30
C PRO A 148 16.53 -21.86 -25.59
N ALA A 149 16.28 -22.70 -24.58
CA ALA A 149 16.28 -24.14 -24.77
C ALA A 149 15.19 -24.56 -25.75
N TYR A 150 13.94 -24.14 -25.52
CA TYR A 150 12.81 -24.53 -26.37
C TYR A 150 12.96 -24.04 -27.80
N GLN A 151 13.24 -22.74 -28.01
CA GLN A 151 13.34 -22.16 -29.35
C GLN A 151 14.62 -22.61 -30.07
N GLY A 152 15.75 -22.65 -29.36
CA GLY A 152 17.01 -23.15 -29.90
C GLY A 152 16.93 -24.63 -30.28
N GLY A 153 16.31 -25.45 -29.44
CA GLY A 153 16.04 -26.85 -29.73
C GLY A 153 15.10 -27.04 -30.92
N MET A 154 14.04 -26.23 -31.02
CA MET A 154 13.13 -26.24 -32.17
C MET A 154 13.86 -25.90 -33.48
N LEU A 155 14.76 -24.90 -33.47
CA LEU A 155 15.61 -24.60 -34.62
C LEU A 155 16.51 -25.78 -34.99
N ILE A 156 17.15 -26.43 -34.00
CA ILE A 156 18.02 -27.60 -34.26
C ILE A 156 17.22 -28.74 -34.91
N VAL A 157 16.01 -29.04 -34.42
CA VAL A 157 15.14 -30.08 -34.98
C VAL A 157 14.72 -29.74 -36.42
N GLN A 158 14.30 -28.51 -36.68
CA GLN A 158 13.86 -28.07 -38.00
C GLN A 158 14.99 -28.02 -39.02
N ILE A 159 16.15 -27.46 -38.63
CA ILE A 159 17.35 -27.46 -39.46
C ILE A 159 17.77 -28.89 -39.74
N GLY A 160 17.85 -29.74 -38.71
CA GLY A 160 18.17 -31.16 -38.87
C GLY A 160 17.22 -31.87 -39.85
N PHE A 161 15.91 -31.62 -39.74
CA PHE A 161 14.92 -32.14 -40.68
C PHE A 161 15.17 -31.70 -42.12
N ILE A 162 15.49 -30.42 -42.37
CA ILE A 162 15.80 -29.91 -43.72
C ILE A 162 17.07 -30.57 -44.28
N PHE A 163 18.13 -30.68 -43.48
CA PHE A 163 19.37 -31.35 -43.87
C PHE A 163 19.17 -32.83 -44.22
N MET A 164 18.28 -33.51 -43.49
CA MET A 164 17.92 -34.90 -43.79
C MET A 164 17.16 -35.04 -45.11
N GLN A 165 16.43 -34.00 -45.58
CA GLN A 165 15.77 -34.04 -46.88
C GLN A 165 16.76 -33.77 -48.03
N ASP A 166 17.56 -32.71 -47.92
CA ASP A 166 18.60 -32.39 -48.90
C ASP A 166 19.70 -31.50 -48.26
N PRO A 167 20.97 -31.89 -48.33
CA PRO A 167 22.07 -31.13 -47.75
C PRO A 167 22.25 -29.72 -48.35
N LEU A 168 21.96 -29.52 -49.64
CA LEU A 168 22.15 -28.23 -50.31
C LEU A 168 21.08 -27.22 -49.86
N LEU A 169 19.83 -27.66 -49.74
CA LEU A 169 18.74 -26.87 -49.14
C LEU A 169 19.00 -26.59 -47.65
N GLY A 170 19.58 -27.55 -46.91
CA GLY A 170 20.05 -27.33 -45.53
C GLY A 170 21.09 -26.22 -45.41
N LEU A 171 22.10 -26.21 -46.29
CA LEU A 171 23.11 -25.14 -46.35
C LEU A 171 22.48 -23.78 -46.70
N ALA A 172 21.54 -23.76 -47.65
CA ALA A 172 20.79 -22.54 -47.98
C ALA A 172 19.98 -22.03 -46.79
N ALA A 173 19.38 -22.93 -45.99
CA ALA A 173 18.64 -22.58 -44.78
C ALA A 173 19.53 -21.91 -43.71
N ILE A 174 20.74 -22.42 -43.51
CA ILE A 174 21.68 -21.87 -42.50
C ILE A 174 22.36 -20.59 -42.99
N SER A 175 22.52 -20.39 -44.30
CA SER A 175 23.35 -19.33 -44.89
C SER A 175 23.09 -17.91 -44.35
N SER A 176 21.84 -17.58 -44.01
CA SER A 176 21.45 -16.26 -43.52
C SER A 176 21.66 -16.07 -42.01
N TYR A 177 21.74 -17.14 -41.20
CA TYR A 177 21.83 -17.05 -39.74
C TYR A 177 23.16 -16.54 -39.20
N PRO A 178 24.35 -16.96 -39.68
CA PRO A 178 25.62 -16.40 -39.23
C PRO A 178 25.72 -14.88 -39.48
N ILE A 179 25.22 -14.42 -40.63
CA ILE A 179 25.18 -13.00 -40.98
C ILE A 179 24.27 -12.25 -40.00
N GLN A 180 23.07 -12.76 -39.76
CA GLN A 180 22.13 -12.18 -38.80
C GLN A 180 22.70 -12.19 -37.37
N GLY A 181 23.33 -13.29 -36.95
CA GLY A 181 23.95 -13.46 -35.64
C GLY A 181 25.14 -12.55 -35.39
N TYR A 182 25.81 -12.04 -36.43
CA TYR A 182 26.88 -11.04 -36.29
C TYR A 182 26.35 -9.61 -36.41
N VAL A 183 25.61 -9.30 -37.47
CA VAL A 183 25.18 -7.92 -37.79
C VAL A 183 24.13 -7.41 -36.79
N ILE A 184 23.16 -8.24 -36.42
CA ILE A 184 22.05 -7.77 -35.57
C ILE A 184 22.55 -7.40 -34.16
N PRO A 185 23.35 -8.24 -33.46
CA PRO A 185 23.86 -7.86 -32.13
C PRO A 185 24.71 -6.59 -32.14
N LEU A 186 25.50 -6.34 -33.19
CA LEU A 186 26.26 -5.10 -33.34
C LEU A 186 25.35 -3.87 -33.36
N LEU A 187 24.27 -3.91 -34.14
CA LEU A 187 23.27 -2.83 -34.20
C LEU A 187 22.51 -2.67 -32.87
N GLN A 188 22.20 -3.79 -32.20
CA GLN A 188 21.46 -3.81 -30.94
C GLN A 188 22.26 -3.22 -29.76
N ARG A 189 23.59 -3.38 -29.71
CA ARG A 189 24.42 -2.79 -28.64
C ARG A 189 24.16 -1.30 -28.46
N LYS A 190 24.00 -0.55 -29.56
CA LYS A 190 23.70 0.89 -29.48
C LYS A 190 22.30 1.18 -28.94
N VAL A 191 21.31 0.35 -29.28
CA VAL A 191 19.94 0.46 -28.75
C VAL A 191 19.94 0.24 -27.24
N VAL A 192 20.68 -0.76 -26.75
CA VAL A 192 20.80 -1.04 -25.31
C VAL A 192 21.43 0.14 -24.56
N LEU A 193 22.46 0.77 -25.12
CA LEU A 193 23.07 1.97 -24.50
C LEU A 193 22.10 3.15 -24.43
N LEU A 194 21.32 3.39 -25.48
CA LEU A 194 20.27 4.42 -25.48
C LEU A 194 19.15 4.10 -24.49
N SER A 195 18.75 2.82 -24.39
CA SER A 195 17.76 2.34 -23.40
C SER A 195 18.22 2.63 -21.96
N ARG A 196 19.52 2.41 -21.67
CA ARG A 196 20.12 2.79 -20.37
C ARG A 196 20.07 4.30 -20.12
N GLN A 197 20.40 5.12 -21.11
CA GLN A 197 20.32 6.58 -20.99
C GLN A 197 18.88 7.06 -20.75
N ARG A 198 17.90 6.46 -21.45
CA ARG A 198 16.47 6.72 -21.26
C ARG A 198 16.04 6.46 -19.83
N VAL A 199 16.39 5.30 -19.26
CA VAL A 199 16.01 4.94 -17.89
C VAL A 199 16.58 5.95 -16.88
N ARG A 200 17.84 6.39 -17.05
CA ARG A 200 18.44 7.42 -16.19
C ARG A 200 17.70 8.75 -16.29
N ASN A 201 17.36 9.19 -17.49
CA ASN A 201 16.64 10.44 -17.70
C ASN A 201 15.22 10.41 -17.09
N ILE A 202 14.50 9.28 -17.21
CA ILE A 202 13.18 9.09 -16.57
C ILE A 202 13.25 9.24 -15.05
N ARG A 203 14.33 8.76 -14.39
CA ARG A 203 14.49 8.97 -12.94
C ARG A 203 14.66 10.42 -12.58
N VAL A 204 15.51 11.14 -13.32
CA VAL A 204 15.69 12.58 -13.10
C VAL A 204 14.37 13.34 -13.28
N ILE A 205 13.53 12.94 -14.24
CA ILE A 205 12.18 13.49 -14.39
C ILE A 205 11.33 13.17 -13.16
N ALA A 206 11.30 11.92 -12.70
CA ALA A 206 10.54 11.51 -11.52
C ALA A 206 10.98 12.26 -10.25
N ASP A 207 12.29 12.43 -10.04
CA ASP A 207 12.85 13.18 -8.92
C ASP A 207 12.40 14.64 -8.95
N LYS A 208 12.48 15.29 -10.11
CA LYS A 208 12.06 16.69 -10.28
C LYS A 208 10.56 16.88 -10.12
N VAL A 209 9.75 15.95 -10.61
CA VAL A 209 8.29 15.94 -10.37
C VAL A 209 8.00 15.78 -8.88
N GLY A 210 8.69 14.86 -8.20
CA GLY A 210 8.55 14.67 -6.75
C GLY A 210 8.93 15.91 -5.94
N GLU A 211 10.02 16.57 -6.30
CA GLU A 211 10.47 17.83 -5.71
C GLU A 211 9.44 18.95 -5.93
N SER A 212 8.95 19.13 -7.16
CA SER A 212 7.94 20.14 -7.49
C SER A 212 6.61 19.91 -6.78
N ILE A 213 6.16 18.67 -6.62
CA ILE A 213 4.93 18.37 -5.87
C ILE A 213 5.12 18.65 -4.38
N THR A 214 6.26 18.27 -3.82
CA THR A 214 6.56 18.49 -2.39
C THR A 214 6.67 19.99 -2.08
N GLY A 215 7.27 20.76 -2.98
CA GLY A 215 7.43 22.22 -2.88
C GLY A 215 6.32 23.03 -3.55
N VAL A 216 5.14 22.43 -3.84
CA VAL A 216 4.12 23.08 -4.67
C VAL A 216 3.62 24.40 -4.08
N ALA A 217 3.55 24.49 -2.74
CA ALA A 217 3.19 25.72 -2.05
C ALA A 217 4.18 26.85 -2.33
N GLU A 218 5.48 26.55 -2.34
CA GLU A 218 6.53 27.53 -2.68
C GLU A 218 6.44 27.95 -4.15
N ILE A 219 6.15 27.01 -5.06
CA ILE A 219 5.97 27.31 -6.48
C ILE A 219 4.82 28.30 -6.68
N HIS A 220 3.69 28.07 -5.99
CA HIS A 220 2.53 28.96 -6.07
C HIS A 220 2.76 30.30 -5.37
N ALA A 221 3.40 30.30 -4.20
CA ALA A 221 3.68 31.52 -3.45
C ALA A 221 4.63 32.47 -4.19
N ASN A 222 5.53 31.93 -5.02
CA ASN A 222 6.57 32.69 -5.73
C ASN A 222 6.33 32.84 -7.25
N ASP A 223 5.16 32.46 -7.77
CA ASP A 223 4.84 32.49 -9.22
C ASP A 223 5.88 31.76 -10.10
N ALA A 224 6.48 30.68 -9.58
CA ALA A 224 7.58 29.96 -10.25
C ALA A 224 7.09 28.85 -11.20
N ALA A 225 5.78 28.73 -11.42
CA ALA A 225 5.18 27.62 -12.16
C ALA A 225 5.69 27.52 -13.61
N ALA A 226 5.90 28.66 -14.29
CA ALA A 226 6.42 28.68 -15.66
C ALA A 226 7.85 28.13 -15.75
N TRP A 227 8.70 28.42 -14.77
CA TRP A 227 10.08 27.94 -14.72
C TRP A 227 10.12 26.41 -14.53
N HIS A 228 9.36 25.89 -13.56
CA HIS A 228 9.27 24.44 -13.35
C HIS A 228 8.66 23.72 -14.55
N SER A 229 7.68 24.35 -15.23
CA SER A 229 7.10 23.81 -16.47
C SER A 229 8.15 23.73 -17.59
N ALA A 230 9.01 24.74 -17.73
CA ALA A 230 10.10 24.74 -18.70
C ALA A 230 11.16 23.66 -18.38
N ASP A 231 11.60 23.52 -17.12
CA ASP A 231 12.57 22.49 -16.71
C ASP A 231 12.05 21.07 -17.00
N ILE A 232 10.78 20.78 -16.65
CA ILE A 232 10.17 19.49 -16.94
C ILE A 232 10.01 19.27 -18.45
N SER A 233 9.58 20.30 -19.20
CA SER A 233 9.43 20.22 -20.66
C SER A 233 10.74 19.86 -21.37
N ASP A 234 11.85 20.49 -20.99
CA ASP A 234 13.17 20.21 -21.59
C ASP A 234 13.63 18.77 -21.31
N ARG A 235 13.41 18.29 -20.08
CA ARG A 235 13.75 16.90 -19.73
C ARG A 235 12.88 15.89 -20.48
N LEU A 236 11.58 16.18 -20.64
CA LEU A 236 10.68 15.36 -21.44
C LEU A 236 11.11 15.31 -22.92
N TYR A 237 11.60 16.43 -23.47
CA TYR A 237 12.13 16.48 -24.83
C TYR A 237 13.39 15.63 -25.01
N GLU A 238 14.33 15.65 -24.04
CA GLU A 238 15.49 14.76 -24.08
C GLU A 238 15.09 13.27 -24.06
N ASN A 239 14.10 12.90 -23.23
CA ASN A 239 13.54 11.54 -23.26
C ASN A 239 12.92 11.20 -24.62
N PHE A 240 12.20 12.13 -25.24
CA PHE A 240 11.61 11.97 -26.57
C PHE A 240 12.69 11.71 -27.63
N LYS A 241 13.76 12.52 -27.65
CA LYS A 241 14.89 12.38 -28.58
C LYS A 241 15.56 11.01 -28.46
N ILE A 242 15.82 10.55 -27.24
CA ILE A 242 16.38 9.21 -27.00
C ILE A 242 15.42 8.12 -27.51
N ARG A 243 14.11 8.24 -27.24
CA ARG A 243 13.10 7.29 -27.74
C ARG A 243 13.04 7.27 -29.26
N TYR A 244 13.14 8.42 -29.90
CA TYR A 244 13.12 8.55 -31.35
C TYR A 244 14.32 7.84 -31.99
N ASP A 245 15.52 8.01 -31.42
CA ASP A 245 16.73 7.31 -31.88
C ASP A 245 16.64 5.79 -31.69
N ILE A 246 16.07 5.34 -30.55
CA ILE A 246 15.78 3.92 -30.31
C ILE A 246 14.82 3.39 -31.38
N PHE A 247 13.74 4.14 -31.67
CA PHE A 247 12.72 3.76 -32.63
C PHE A 247 13.32 3.56 -34.02
N ASN A 248 14.04 4.56 -34.56
CA ASN A 248 14.65 4.48 -35.88
C ASN A 248 15.59 3.27 -36.02
N ARG A 249 16.43 3.02 -35.01
CA ARG A 249 17.35 1.89 -35.00
C ARG A 249 16.62 0.54 -34.90
N LYS A 250 15.57 0.46 -34.09
CA LYS A 250 14.74 -0.75 -33.95
C LYS A 250 14.06 -1.12 -35.28
N PHE A 251 13.54 -0.13 -36.00
CA PHE A 251 12.90 -0.36 -37.29
C PHE A 251 13.89 -0.72 -38.40
N LEU A 252 15.12 -0.17 -38.37
CA LEU A 252 16.20 -0.63 -39.26
C LEU A 252 16.56 -2.11 -39.03
N ILE A 253 16.65 -2.53 -37.77
CA ILE A 253 16.87 -3.94 -37.41
C ILE A 253 15.72 -4.81 -37.90
N LYS A 254 14.47 -4.37 -37.72
CA LYS A 254 13.27 -5.08 -38.20
C LYS A 254 13.25 -5.21 -39.73
N PHE A 255 13.63 -4.15 -40.44
CA PHE A 255 13.79 -4.18 -41.90
C PHE A 255 14.82 -5.23 -42.32
N LEU A 256 16.02 -5.21 -41.74
CA LEU A 256 17.08 -6.17 -42.08
C LEU A 256 16.66 -7.61 -41.79
N ASN A 257 16.00 -7.86 -40.65
CA ASN A 257 15.48 -9.18 -40.29
C ASN A 257 14.43 -9.67 -41.30
N ASN A 258 13.47 -8.82 -41.67
CA ASN A 258 12.45 -9.17 -42.64
C ASN A 258 13.04 -9.45 -44.03
N PHE A 259 14.03 -8.65 -44.45
CA PHE A 259 14.74 -8.85 -45.72
C PHE A 259 15.47 -10.21 -45.74
N MET A 260 16.22 -10.52 -44.67
CA MET A 260 16.94 -11.80 -44.57
C MET A 260 16.00 -13.01 -44.55
N ASN A 261 14.83 -12.91 -43.91
CA ASN A 261 13.81 -13.97 -43.90
C ASN A 261 13.16 -14.21 -45.27
N GLN A 262 13.20 -13.25 -46.19
CA GLN A 262 12.71 -13.43 -47.57
C GLN A 262 13.79 -13.99 -48.50
N LEU A 263 15.07 -13.86 -48.14
CA LEU A 263 16.19 -14.31 -48.96
C LEU A 263 16.30 -15.84 -49.01
N THR A 264 16.00 -16.55 -47.91
CA THR A 264 16.08 -18.01 -47.88
C THR A 264 14.99 -18.69 -48.72
N PRO A 265 13.68 -18.30 -48.68
CA PRO A 265 12.69 -18.81 -49.61
C PRO A 265 13.05 -18.56 -51.07
N PHE A 266 13.63 -17.40 -51.37
CA PHE A 266 14.15 -17.11 -52.72
C PHE A 266 15.19 -18.16 -53.14
N PHE A 267 16.15 -18.51 -52.28
CA PHE A 267 17.10 -19.60 -52.57
C PHE A 267 16.43 -20.96 -52.68
N PHE A 268 15.39 -21.25 -51.90
CA PHE A 268 14.67 -22.52 -52.01
C PHE A 268 13.93 -22.65 -53.34
N TYR A 269 13.30 -21.59 -53.82
CA TYR A 269 12.66 -21.61 -55.14
C TYR A 269 13.70 -21.74 -56.26
N LEU A 270 14.83 -21.03 -56.15
CA LEU A 270 15.89 -21.05 -57.16
C LEU A 270 16.62 -22.41 -57.20
N ILE A 271 17.15 -22.86 -56.07
CA ILE A 271 17.95 -24.08 -55.94
C ILE A 271 17.04 -25.31 -55.97
N GLY A 272 15.98 -25.32 -55.15
CA GLY A 272 15.05 -26.43 -55.05
C GLY A 272 14.24 -26.63 -56.34
N GLY A 273 13.80 -25.54 -56.98
CA GLY A 273 13.15 -25.62 -58.29
C GLY A 273 14.07 -26.22 -59.36
N TYR A 274 15.34 -25.83 -59.38
CA TYR A 274 16.35 -26.42 -60.27
C TYR A 274 16.57 -27.92 -60.02
N LEU A 275 16.67 -28.34 -58.75
CA LEU A 275 16.83 -29.76 -58.38
C LEU A 275 15.61 -30.61 -58.74
N VAL A 276 14.39 -30.06 -58.63
CA VAL A 276 13.16 -30.73 -59.07
C VAL A 276 13.16 -30.91 -60.59
N ILE A 277 13.57 -29.89 -61.36
CA ILE A 277 13.68 -29.98 -62.83
C ILE A 277 14.69 -31.07 -63.24
N GLN A 278 15.78 -31.24 -62.49
CA GLN A 278 16.77 -32.31 -62.74
C GLN A 278 16.31 -33.70 -62.26
N GLY A 279 15.19 -33.80 -61.53
CA GLY A 279 14.70 -35.07 -60.98
C GLY A 279 15.41 -35.54 -59.70
N ASN A 280 16.29 -34.71 -59.12
CA ASN A 280 17.06 -35.05 -57.91
C ASN A 280 16.26 -34.83 -56.61
N LEU A 281 15.13 -34.12 -56.68
CA LEU A 281 14.27 -33.81 -55.54
C LEU A 281 12.80 -33.96 -55.95
N SER A 282 11.97 -34.57 -55.09
CA SER A 282 10.53 -34.65 -55.35
C SER A 282 9.83 -33.33 -55.03
N ILE A 283 8.72 -33.06 -55.72
CA ILE A 283 7.87 -31.90 -55.44
C ILE A 283 7.39 -31.90 -53.98
N GLY A 284 7.04 -33.07 -53.44
CA GLY A 284 6.65 -33.23 -52.04
C GLY A 284 7.77 -32.90 -51.05
N ALA A 285 9.02 -33.26 -51.36
CA ALA A 285 10.17 -32.92 -50.53
C ALA A 285 10.45 -31.40 -50.53
N LEU A 286 10.33 -30.73 -51.69
CA LEU A 286 10.44 -29.28 -51.78
C LEU A 286 9.35 -28.57 -50.96
N LEU A 287 8.10 -29.03 -51.05
CA LEU A 287 6.98 -28.50 -50.25
C LEU A 287 7.20 -28.72 -48.74
N ALA A 288 7.71 -29.88 -48.33
CA ALA A 288 8.04 -30.17 -46.94
C ALA A 288 9.17 -29.26 -46.40
N VAL A 289 10.21 -29.00 -47.20
CA VAL A 289 11.30 -28.08 -46.84
C VAL A 289 10.81 -26.63 -46.72
N ILE A 290 9.96 -26.17 -47.63
CA ILE A 290 9.35 -24.83 -47.56
C ILE A 290 8.47 -24.69 -46.31
N ALA A 291 7.67 -25.72 -45.98
CA ALA A 291 6.85 -25.75 -44.78
C ALA A 291 7.71 -25.73 -43.51
N ALA A 292 8.74 -26.57 -43.43
CA ALA A 292 9.67 -26.60 -42.30
C ALA A 292 10.42 -25.28 -42.10
N TYR A 293 10.79 -24.59 -43.19
CA TYR A 293 11.43 -23.27 -43.10
C TYR A 293 10.47 -22.16 -42.66
N LYS A 294 9.21 -22.19 -43.11
CA LYS A 294 8.20 -21.23 -42.62
C LYS A 294 8.10 -21.28 -41.10
N ASP A 295 8.21 -22.47 -40.51
CA ASP A 295 8.18 -22.67 -39.06
C ASP A 295 9.50 -22.28 -38.36
N LEU A 296 10.56 -21.99 -39.09
CA LEU A 296 11.92 -21.68 -38.59
C LEU A 296 12.10 -20.17 -38.29
N ALA A 297 11.37 -19.32 -39.02
CA ALA A 297 11.41 -17.87 -38.82
C ALA A 297 10.87 -17.44 -37.43
N GLY A 298 9.89 -18.17 -36.89
CA GLY A 298 9.29 -17.90 -35.58
C GLY A 298 10.28 -18.07 -34.42
N PRO A 299 10.85 -19.28 -34.21
CA PRO A 299 11.82 -19.55 -33.15
C PRO A 299 13.04 -18.62 -33.19
N TRP A 300 13.56 -18.32 -34.39
CA TRP A 300 14.67 -17.38 -34.54
C TRP A 300 14.31 -15.97 -34.05
N LYS A 301 13.13 -15.47 -34.45
CA LYS A 301 12.63 -14.17 -34.00
C LYS A 301 12.48 -14.12 -32.47
N GLU A 302 11.97 -15.20 -31.86
CA GLU A 302 11.83 -15.32 -30.41
C GLU A 302 13.19 -15.28 -29.69
N LEU A 303 14.22 -15.97 -30.21
CA LEU A 303 15.58 -15.90 -29.65
C LEU A 303 16.18 -14.49 -29.75
N LEU A 304 15.92 -13.78 -30.84
CA LEU A 304 16.38 -12.41 -31.01
C LEU A 304 15.69 -11.45 -30.03
N SER A 305 14.37 -11.62 -29.86
CA SER A 305 13.59 -10.90 -28.87
C SER A 305 14.04 -11.21 -27.44
N PHE A 306 14.35 -12.47 -27.15
CA PHE A 306 14.91 -12.91 -25.87
C PHE A 306 16.20 -12.16 -25.55
N TYR A 307 17.16 -12.11 -26.49
CA TYR A 307 18.42 -11.40 -26.27
C TYR A 307 18.22 -9.92 -25.93
N GLN A 308 17.26 -9.24 -26.57
CA GLN A 308 16.90 -7.86 -26.24
C GLN A 308 16.31 -7.75 -24.84
N MET A 309 15.35 -8.62 -24.52
CA MET A 309 14.70 -8.67 -23.22
C MET A 309 15.71 -8.93 -22.09
N THR A 310 16.65 -9.87 -22.30
CA THR A 310 17.75 -10.15 -21.36
C THR A 310 18.57 -8.90 -21.09
N ALA A 311 18.94 -8.15 -22.13
CA ALA A 311 19.74 -6.93 -21.98
C ALA A 311 18.99 -5.85 -21.19
N ASP A 312 17.70 -5.63 -21.49
CA ASP A 312 16.86 -4.65 -20.79
C ASP A 312 16.63 -5.05 -19.31
N VAL A 313 16.28 -6.31 -19.05
CA VAL A 313 16.02 -6.82 -17.69
C VAL A 313 17.29 -6.86 -16.85
N SER A 314 18.44 -7.22 -17.45
CA SER A 314 19.72 -7.24 -16.72
C SER A 314 20.13 -5.85 -16.23
N VAL A 315 19.84 -4.80 -17.01
CA VAL A 315 20.09 -3.40 -16.60
C VAL A 315 19.20 -3.01 -15.43
N LYS A 316 17.91 -3.33 -15.50
CA LYS A 316 16.96 -3.06 -14.41
C LYS A 316 17.40 -3.76 -13.13
N TYR A 317 17.69 -5.06 -13.23
CA TYR A 317 18.17 -5.86 -12.10
C TYR A 317 19.46 -5.29 -11.49
N GLN A 318 20.46 -4.99 -12.33
CA GLN A 318 21.71 -4.42 -11.85
C GLN A 318 21.48 -3.09 -11.13
N THR A 319 20.59 -2.24 -11.63
CA THR A 319 20.32 -0.97 -10.97
C THR A 319 19.63 -1.16 -9.61
N VAL A 320 18.67 -2.08 -9.54
CA VAL A 320 18.01 -2.44 -8.28
C VAL A 320 19.04 -2.97 -7.29
N VAL A 321 19.98 -3.82 -7.73
CA VAL A 321 21.06 -4.32 -6.87
C VAL A 321 21.96 -3.18 -6.38
N GLU A 322 22.37 -2.27 -7.26
CA GLU A 322 23.24 -1.13 -6.92
C GLU A 322 22.59 -0.22 -5.86
N ASN A 323 21.30 0.08 -6.00
CA ASN A 323 20.58 0.92 -5.04
C ASN A 323 20.28 0.20 -3.71
N PHE A 324 20.23 -1.14 -3.71
CA PHE A 324 19.89 -1.92 -2.52
C PHE A 324 21.08 -2.65 -1.89
N ASP A 325 22.33 -2.37 -2.32
CA ASP A 325 23.56 -2.94 -1.75
C ASP A 325 24.51 -1.83 -1.23
N PRO A 326 24.06 -0.91 -0.34
CA PRO A 326 24.97 0.06 0.25
C PRO A 326 26.03 -0.63 1.11
N SER A 327 27.20 0.01 1.24
CA SER A 327 28.37 -0.56 1.92
C SER A 327 28.15 -0.79 3.43
N ASP A 328 27.24 -0.04 4.04
CA ASP A 328 26.96 -0.09 5.48
C ASP A 328 25.47 -0.37 5.72
N ILE A 329 25.16 -1.62 6.06
CA ILE A 329 23.82 -2.11 6.40
C ILE A 329 23.90 -3.02 7.62
N TYR A 330 22.84 -3.06 8.42
CA TYR A 330 22.75 -4.01 9.52
C TYR A 330 22.78 -5.45 9.02
N ASP A 331 23.34 -6.35 9.83
CA ASP A 331 23.30 -7.77 9.54
C ASP A 331 21.87 -8.31 9.56
N LYS A 332 21.64 -9.39 8.79
CA LYS A 332 20.31 -9.99 8.71
C LYS A 332 19.85 -10.52 10.07
N GLU A 333 20.78 -11.08 10.86
CA GLU A 333 20.49 -11.66 12.16
C GLU A 333 20.02 -10.62 13.17
N ARG A 334 20.46 -9.35 13.05
CA ARG A 334 20.00 -8.27 13.91
C ARG A 334 18.47 -8.11 13.91
N LEU A 335 17.84 -8.19 12.74
CA LEU A 335 16.37 -8.02 12.59
C LEU A 335 15.58 -9.32 12.69
N THR A 336 16.22 -10.46 12.38
CA THR A 336 15.50 -11.74 12.23
C THR A 336 15.70 -12.70 13.39
N SER A 337 16.77 -12.53 14.18
CA SER A 337 16.95 -13.30 15.40
C SER A 337 16.01 -12.79 16.49
N ASP A 338 15.48 -13.73 17.28
CA ASP A 338 14.69 -13.47 18.48
C ASP A 338 15.53 -13.58 19.75
N ASP A 339 16.85 -13.71 19.62
CA ASP A 339 17.76 -13.80 20.75
C ASP A 339 17.76 -12.47 21.52
N THR A 340 17.52 -12.55 22.83
CA THR A 340 17.52 -11.39 23.73
C THR A 340 18.63 -11.51 24.75
N VAL A 341 19.32 -10.39 24.99
CA VAL A 341 20.29 -10.26 26.08
C VAL A 341 19.75 -9.29 27.12
N ASP A 342 20.07 -9.50 28.39
CA ASP A 342 19.67 -8.59 29.44
C ASP A 342 20.58 -7.35 29.52
N LEU A 343 20.00 -6.16 29.35
CA LEU A 343 20.72 -4.89 29.41
C LEU A 343 20.69 -4.35 30.83
N SER A 344 21.69 -4.78 31.62
CA SER A 344 21.95 -4.27 32.97
C SER A 344 23.28 -3.52 33.04
N GLY A 345 23.33 -2.42 33.77
CA GLY A 345 24.54 -1.63 33.98
C GLY A 345 24.46 -0.21 33.42
N ASP A 346 25.61 0.46 33.41
CA ASP A 346 25.72 1.87 32.99
C ASP A 346 25.63 2.00 31.47
N VAL A 347 25.05 3.11 31.00
CA VAL A 347 25.11 3.52 29.60
C VAL A 347 26.42 4.28 29.40
N LYS A 348 27.32 3.77 28.55
CA LYS A 348 28.65 4.34 28.30
C LYS A 348 28.82 4.66 26.83
N LEU A 349 29.16 5.91 26.54
CA LEU A 349 29.70 6.33 25.25
C LEU A 349 31.21 6.51 25.45
N GLU A 350 32.03 5.82 24.67
CA GLU A 350 33.49 5.88 24.76
C GLU A 350 34.07 6.41 23.45
N ASN A 351 34.56 7.66 23.46
CA ASN A 351 35.18 8.36 22.33
C ASN A 351 34.33 8.30 21.04
N VAL A 352 33.03 8.53 21.20
CA VAL A 352 32.06 8.33 20.12
C VAL A 352 32.14 9.48 19.13
N ASN A 353 32.34 9.12 17.86
CA ASN A 353 32.18 10.03 16.74
C ASN A 353 31.04 9.54 15.85
N PHE A 354 30.20 10.46 15.39
CA PHE A 354 29.09 10.17 14.50
C PHE A 354 28.93 11.30 13.48
N SER A 355 28.61 10.93 12.24
CA SER A 355 28.32 11.88 11.17
C SER A 355 27.09 11.40 10.40
N GLY A 356 26.29 12.34 9.89
CA GLY A 356 25.02 12.05 9.20
C GLY A 356 23.76 12.34 10.04
N GLY A 357 23.89 13.17 11.07
CA GLY A 357 22.77 13.73 11.86
C GLY A 357 21.84 14.61 11.03
N ALA A 358 20.75 15.08 11.65
CA ALA A 358 19.80 15.96 10.96
C ALA A 358 20.52 17.25 10.52
N ALA A 359 20.24 17.76 9.32
CA ALA A 359 20.97 18.90 8.74
C ALA A 359 22.50 18.74 8.67
N GLY A 360 23.01 17.50 8.67
CA GLY A 360 24.45 17.23 8.63
C GLY A 360 25.14 17.31 9.99
N GLN A 361 24.38 17.28 11.10
CA GLN A 361 24.92 17.34 12.45
C GLN A 361 25.93 16.21 12.72
N GLU A 362 27.02 16.56 13.41
CA GLU A 362 28.06 15.64 13.84
C GLU A 362 28.12 15.57 15.36
N VAL A 363 28.66 14.45 15.85
CA VAL A 363 29.05 14.23 17.24
C VAL A 363 30.53 13.86 17.21
N VAL A 364 31.34 14.55 18.02
CA VAL A 364 32.81 14.43 17.97
C VAL A 364 33.35 14.19 19.37
N ASP A 365 34.08 13.08 19.52
CA ASP A 365 34.78 12.66 20.74
C ASP A 365 33.93 12.73 22.02
N VAL A 366 32.66 12.30 21.93
CA VAL A 366 31.75 12.29 23.08
C VAL A 366 32.03 11.07 23.95
N SER A 367 32.42 11.34 25.21
CA SER A 367 32.59 10.32 26.24
C SER A 367 31.76 10.67 27.47
N LEU A 368 30.77 9.83 27.80
CA LEU A 368 29.91 10.00 28.98
C LEU A 368 29.50 8.66 29.56
N THR A 369 29.17 8.66 30.86
CA THR A 369 28.70 7.48 31.59
C THR A 369 27.46 7.87 32.39
N VAL A 370 26.34 7.22 32.11
CA VAL A 370 25.09 7.33 32.88
C VAL A 370 24.96 6.09 33.77
N PRO A 371 25.03 6.23 35.11
CA PRO A 371 24.88 5.12 36.03
C PRO A 371 23.54 4.39 35.88
N SER A 372 23.55 3.07 36.04
CA SER A 372 22.33 2.28 36.02
C SER A 372 21.31 2.75 37.06
N GLY A 373 20.04 2.88 36.67
CA GLY A 373 18.96 3.27 37.58
C GLY A 373 18.89 4.77 37.92
N SER A 374 19.72 5.61 37.29
CA SER A 374 19.71 7.07 37.47
C SER A 374 18.93 7.81 36.38
N ALA A 375 18.46 9.01 36.70
CA ALA A 375 17.85 9.94 35.77
C ALA A 375 18.87 11.01 35.33
N CYS A 376 19.10 11.13 34.02
CA CYS A 376 20.12 12.01 33.45
C CYS A 376 19.54 12.92 32.35
N ALA A 377 19.87 14.21 32.41
CA ALA A 377 19.52 15.18 31.38
C ALA A 377 20.65 15.38 30.35
N ILE A 378 20.34 15.32 29.07
CA ILE A 378 21.23 15.74 27.97
C ILE A 378 20.71 17.08 27.45
N VAL A 379 21.49 18.13 27.68
CA VAL A 379 21.10 19.52 27.45
C VAL A 379 21.80 20.06 26.22
N GLY A 380 21.06 20.65 25.30
CA GLY A 380 21.65 21.44 24.23
C GLY A 380 20.61 21.96 23.25
N PRO A 381 20.85 23.13 22.63
CA PRO A 381 19.94 23.68 21.62
C PRO A 381 19.81 22.73 20.42
N ASP A 382 18.84 23.00 19.55
CA ASP A 382 18.72 22.25 18.30
C ASP A 382 19.99 22.41 17.45
N GLY A 383 20.50 21.31 16.90
CA GLY A 383 21.82 21.29 16.23
C GLY A 383 23.02 21.19 17.19
N SER A 384 22.81 20.90 18.47
CA SER A 384 23.93 20.63 19.41
C SER A 384 24.50 19.20 19.31
N GLY A 385 23.84 18.30 18.58
CA GLY A 385 24.13 16.85 18.59
C GLY A 385 23.40 16.07 19.68
N ARG A 386 22.53 16.73 20.47
CA ARG A 386 21.68 16.11 21.51
C ARG A 386 20.89 14.90 21.00
N SER A 387 20.11 15.09 19.94
CA SER A 387 19.28 14.03 19.38
C SER A 387 20.12 12.86 18.87
N GLU A 388 21.26 13.14 18.25
CA GLU A 388 22.20 12.13 17.78
C GLU A 388 22.79 11.32 18.94
N VAL A 389 23.21 11.96 20.03
CA VAL A 389 23.70 11.27 21.24
C VAL A 389 22.62 10.38 21.86
N LEU A 390 21.38 10.85 21.92
CA LEU A 390 20.25 10.05 22.42
C LEU A 390 19.90 8.89 21.50
N GLN A 391 20.00 9.06 20.17
CA GLN A 391 19.82 7.98 19.19
C GLN A 391 20.95 6.95 19.25
N LEU A 392 22.19 7.38 19.49
CA LEU A 392 23.35 6.52 19.73
C LEU A 392 23.13 5.69 21.00
N ALA A 393 22.72 6.34 22.11
CA ALA A 393 22.40 5.66 23.37
C ALA A 393 21.22 4.69 23.24
N ALA A 394 20.31 4.92 22.28
CA ALA A 394 19.20 4.02 21.97
C ALA A 394 19.58 2.88 21.00
N GLY A 395 20.80 2.89 20.43
CA GLY A 395 21.22 1.93 19.40
C GLY A 395 20.49 2.09 18.07
N LEU A 396 19.84 3.23 17.82
CA LEU A 396 19.12 3.53 16.57
C LEU A 396 20.05 3.98 15.44
N VAL A 397 21.16 4.61 15.82
CA VAL A 397 22.29 4.90 14.94
C VAL A 397 23.55 4.32 15.56
N ALA A 398 24.54 4.04 14.72
CA ALA A 398 25.81 3.50 15.15
C ALA A 398 26.93 4.53 14.96
N ALA A 399 27.90 4.48 15.86
CA ALA A 399 29.06 5.35 15.82
C ALA A 399 29.94 5.03 14.60
N VAL A 400 30.59 6.05 14.04
CA VAL A 400 31.64 5.89 13.02
C VAL A 400 32.94 5.39 13.66
N SER A 401 33.26 5.88 14.85
CA SER A 401 34.37 5.42 15.69
C SER A 401 34.01 5.58 17.17
N GLY A 402 34.73 4.86 18.03
CA GLY A 402 34.33 4.67 19.42
C GLY A 402 33.29 3.55 19.55
N LYS A 403 32.66 3.44 20.72
CA LYS A 403 31.60 2.45 20.95
C LYS A 403 30.58 2.95 21.97
N VAL A 404 29.36 2.45 21.84
CA VAL A 404 28.26 2.69 22.78
C VAL A 404 27.93 1.36 23.44
N CYS A 405 28.02 1.33 24.77
CA CYS A 405 27.82 0.13 25.55
C CYS A 405 26.74 0.33 26.61
N ILE A 406 26.01 -0.74 26.91
CA ILE A 406 25.23 -0.85 28.14
C ILE A 406 25.78 -2.03 28.93
N GLY A 407 26.34 -1.75 30.11
CA GLY A 407 27.11 -2.74 30.86
C GLY A 407 28.30 -3.25 30.04
N SER A 408 28.34 -4.56 29.76
CA SER A 408 29.36 -5.19 28.91
C SER A 408 28.97 -5.33 27.44
N HIS A 409 27.78 -4.89 27.05
CA HIS A 409 27.23 -5.15 25.72
C HIS A 409 27.34 -3.93 24.80
N ASP A 410 28.00 -4.13 23.66
CA ASP A 410 28.12 -3.16 22.56
C ASP A 410 26.82 -3.15 21.73
N LEU A 411 26.17 -1.98 21.64
CA LEU A 411 24.83 -1.86 21.04
C LEU A 411 24.79 -2.12 19.53
N ASP A 412 25.90 -1.89 18.82
CA ASP A 412 25.94 -2.14 17.37
C ASP A 412 25.88 -3.65 17.04
N LYS A 413 26.26 -4.51 18.01
CA LYS A 413 26.29 -5.97 17.85
C LYS A 413 25.03 -6.68 18.35
N LEU A 414 24.11 -5.95 18.96
CA LEU A 414 22.88 -6.53 19.50
C LEU A 414 21.79 -6.68 18.45
N THR A 415 20.84 -7.57 18.73
CA THR A 415 19.61 -7.78 17.96
C THR A 415 18.60 -6.67 18.25
N ASP A 416 17.73 -6.40 17.28
CA ASP A 416 16.59 -5.49 17.47
C ASP A 416 15.58 -6.09 18.47
N ALA A 417 15.55 -7.42 18.62
CA ALA A 417 14.80 -8.08 19.70
C ALA A 417 15.30 -7.65 21.09
N THR A 418 16.60 -7.41 21.26
CA THR A 418 17.15 -6.87 22.52
C THR A 418 16.88 -5.37 22.63
N LEU A 419 17.37 -4.58 21.66
CA LEU A 419 17.33 -3.12 21.71
C LEU A 419 15.88 -2.60 21.72
N GLY A 420 15.06 -3.12 20.80
CA GLY A 420 13.67 -2.73 20.64
C GLY A 420 12.74 -3.17 21.77
N ARG A 421 13.15 -4.11 22.65
CA ARG A 421 12.37 -4.52 23.83
C ARG A 421 12.89 -3.88 25.12
N GLN A 422 14.20 -3.80 25.29
CA GLN A 422 14.84 -3.33 26.53
C GLN A 422 15.06 -1.81 26.60
N ILE A 423 14.99 -1.11 25.47
CA ILE A 423 15.14 0.35 25.37
C ILE A 423 13.86 0.97 24.81
N ALA A 424 13.27 1.93 25.51
CA ALA A 424 12.20 2.78 24.99
C ALA A 424 12.79 4.11 24.50
N TYR A 425 12.59 4.45 23.24
CA TYR A 425 13.00 5.74 22.67
C TYR A 425 11.78 6.49 22.12
N VAL A 426 11.66 7.77 22.47
CA VAL A 426 10.62 8.66 21.94
C VAL A 426 11.28 9.99 21.59
N GLY A 427 11.34 10.32 20.29
CA GLY A 427 11.92 11.57 19.79
C GLY A 427 10.88 12.59 19.32
N GLY A 428 11.34 13.77 18.90
CA GLY A 428 10.47 14.89 18.49
C GLY A 428 9.65 14.64 17.21
N ALA A 429 10.14 13.82 16.29
CA ALA A 429 9.44 13.40 15.07
C ALA A 429 8.77 12.03 15.27
N VAL A 430 7.49 12.06 15.64
CA VAL A 430 6.72 10.85 15.95
C VAL A 430 5.91 10.38 14.74
N HIS A 431 6.03 9.09 14.42
CA HIS A 431 5.13 8.43 13.48
C HIS A 431 3.99 7.70 14.20
N VAL A 432 2.76 8.00 13.78
CA VAL A 432 1.54 7.30 14.18
C VAL A 432 1.06 6.53 12.98
N TRP A 433 0.88 5.22 13.14
CA TRP A 433 0.44 4.32 12.09
C TRP A 433 -1.04 4.51 11.79
N THR A 434 -1.43 4.29 10.54
CA THR A 434 -2.84 4.20 10.17
C THR A 434 -3.48 3.01 10.89
N GLY A 435 -4.54 3.25 11.65
CA GLY A 435 -5.22 2.26 12.48
C GLY A 435 -5.96 2.92 13.65
N THR A 436 -6.19 2.16 14.72
CA THR A 436 -6.82 2.68 15.94
C THR A 436 -5.81 3.32 16.89
N ILE A 437 -6.28 4.01 17.93
CA ILE A 437 -5.43 4.44 19.04
C ILE A 437 -4.83 3.21 19.73
N ARG A 438 -5.62 2.15 19.95
CA ARG A 438 -5.16 0.87 20.53
C ARG A 438 -3.98 0.29 19.78
N ASP A 439 -4.10 0.16 18.45
CA ASP A 439 -3.01 -0.36 17.59
C ASP A 439 -1.72 0.45 17.75
N ASN A 440 -1.88 1.77 17.86
CA ASN A 440 -0.76 2.67 18.05
C ASN A 440 -0.18 2.60 19.46
N LEU A 441 -0.96 2.33 20.50
CA LEU A 441 -0.42 2.14 21.85
C LEU A 441 0.34 0.80 21.94
N TYR A 442 -0.20 -0.27 21.35
CA TYR A 442 0.33 -1.64 21.50
C TYR A 442 1.38 -2.01 20.48
N TYR A 443 1.63 -1.15 19.48
CA TYR A 443 2.67 -1.35 18.47
C TYR A 443 4.02 -1.80 19.05
N GLY A 444 4.41 -1.25 20.20
CA GLY A 444 5.68 -1.56 20.87
C GLY A 444 5.77 -2.97 21.46
N LEU A 445 4.67 -3.73 21.52
CA LEU A 445 4.56 -5.08 22.08
C LEU A 445 4.41 -6.16 20.99
N ARG A 446 4.15 -5.76 19.74
CA ARG A 446 3.88 -6.67 18.60
C ARG A 446 5.16 -7.21 17.97
N HIS A 447 5.82 -8.14 18.65
CA HIS A 447 7.12 -8.65 18.23
C HIS A 447 7.06 -9.92 17.37
N ARG A 448 6.18 -10.86 17.74
CA ARG A 448 6.03 -12.17 17.10
C ARG A 448 4.63 -12.72 17.34
N PRO A 449 4.12 -13.61 16.47
CA PRO A 449 2.84 -14.26 16.73
C PRO A 449 2.97 -15.20 17.93
N LEU A 450 2.13 -15.00 18.96
CA LEU A 450 2.12 -15.77 20.20
C LEU A 450 1.10 -16.92 20.12
N VAL A 451 -0.12 -16.61 19.71
CA VAL A 451 -1.22 -17.58 19.65
C VAL A 451 -1.77 -17.63 18.22
N PRO A 452 -1.64 -18.75 17.49
CA PRO A 452 -2.20 -18.87 16.15
C PRO A 452 -3.73 -18.89 16.21
N PRO A 453 -4.42 -18.32 15.21
CA PRO A 453 -5.87 -18.31 15.19
C PRO A 453 -6.41 -19.74 14.94
N GLN A 454 -7.52 -20.08 15.59
CA GLN A 454 -8.26 -21.29 15.25
C GLN A 454 -8.90 -21.11 13.86
N ARG A 455 -8.67 -22.07 12.96
CA ARG A 455 -9.19 -22.04 11.59
C ARG A 455 -9.74 -23.39 11.18
N GLU A 456 -10.92 -23.35 10.57
CA GLU A 456 -11.61 -24.53 10.06
C GLU A 456 -12.01 -24.35 8.59
N GLY A 457 -12.43 -25.45 7.95
CA GLY A 457 -12.97 -25.44 6.59
C GLY A 457 -12.03 -24.84 5.53
N GLU A 458 -12.55 -23.89 4.76
CA GLU A 458 -11.85 -23.26 3.64
C GLU A 458 -10.71 -22.33 4.11
N SER A 459 -10.90 -21.63 5.22
CA SER A 459 -9.89 -20.73 5.81
C SER A 459 -8.58 -21.49 6.12
N LEU A 460 -8.68 -22.69 6.69
CA LEU A 460 -7.53 -23.53 6.96
C LEU A 460 -6.81 -24.00 5.68
N LYS A 461 -7.57 -24.37 4.64
CA LYS A 461 -7.01 -24.78 3.34
C LYS A 461 -6.25 -23.61 2.69
N ASN A 462 -6.83 -22.42 2.69
CA ASN A 462 -6.22 -21.20 2.16
C ASN A 462 -4.94 -20.83 2.93
N TYR A 463 -4.95 -20.94 4.26
CA TYR A 463 -3.76 -20.75 5.08
C TYR A 463 -2.64 -21.74 4.76
N LYS A 464 -2.95 -23.05 4.69
CA LYS A 464 -1.96 -24.09 4.33
C LYS A 464 -1.35 -23.81 2.95
N ARG A 465 -2.15 -23.36 1.98
CA ARG A 465 -1.66 -22.96 0.64
C ARG A 465 -0.74 -21.74 0.72
N ARG A 466 -1.14 -20.69 1.45
CA ARG A 466 -0.30 -19.50 1.70
C ARG A 466 1.04 -19.89 2.34
N LEU A 467 1.00 -20.77 3.34
CA LEU A 467 2.19 -21.23 4.09
C LEU A 467 3.15 -22.01 3.19
N ALA A 468 2.64 -22.91 2.36
CA ALA A 468 3.45 -23.64 1.38
C ALA A 468 4.12 -22.66 0.39
N GLU A 469 3.38 -21.70 -0.15
CA GLU A 469 3.93 -20.67 -1.03
C GLU A 469 4.96 -19.78 -0.33
N ALA A 470 4.73 -19.41 0.94
CA ALA A 470 5.67 -18.62 1.72
C ALA A 470 7.01 -19.36 1.90
N LYS A 471 6.96 -20.65 2.25
CA LYS A 471 8.16 -21.51 2.36
C LYS A 471 8.88 -21.62 1.02
N GLU A 472 8.16 -21.91 -0.06
CA GLU A 472 8.72 -21.98 -1.42
C GLU A 472 9.36 -20.67 -1.86
N THR A 473 8.91 -19.52 -1.36
CA THR A 473 9.45 -18.20 -1.74
C THR A 473 10.41 -17.61 -0.69
N ARG A 474 10.69 -18.32 0.42
CA ARG A 474 11.50 -17.84 1.57
C ARG A 474 10.95 -16.56 2.21
N ASN A 475 9.63 -16.39 2.17
CA ASN A 475 8.92 -15.34 2.88
C ASN A 475 8.61 -15.76 4.32
N PRO A 476 8.23 -14.80 5.20
CA PRO A 476 7.86 -15.11 6.57
C PRO A 476 6.66 -16.05 6.60
N THR A 477 6.69 -16.98 7.54
CA THR A 477 5.61 -17.94 7.76
C THR A 477 4.62 -17.49 8.85
N TYR A 478 4.85 -16.30 9.40
CA TYR A 478 3.98 -15.69 10.40
C TYR A 478 2.57 -15.43 9.86
N ASP A 479 1.61 -15.59 10.76
CA ASP A 479 0.20 -15.33 10.50
C ASP A 479 -0.15 -13.96 11.08
N LEU A 480 -0.65 -13.06 10.23
CA LEU A 480 -1.02 -11.72 10.68
C LEU A 480 -2.25 -11.75 11.61
N ALA A 481 -3.11 -12.75 11.47
CA ALA A 481 -4.31 -12.91 12.31
C ALA A 481 -4.04 -13.70 13.61
N ALA A 482 -2.78 -14.04 13.90
CA ALA A 482 -2.41 -14.50 15.24
C ALA A 482 -2.51 -13.37 16.26
N ASP A 483 -2.50 -13.72 17.54
CA ASP A 483 -2.28 -12.74 18.59
C ASP A 483 -0.81 -12.30 18.59
N TRP A 484 -0.56 -11.00 18.62
CA TRP A 484 0.77 -10.39 18.59
C TRP A 484 1.10 -9.63 19.87
N ASP A 485 0.12 -9.31 20.71
CA ASP A 485 0.32 -8.37 21.81
C ASP A 485 0.99 -9.10 23.00
N ASP A 486 2.26 -8.78 23.26
CA ASP A 486 3.06 -9.40 24.34
C ASP A 486 2.69 -8.81 25.72
N PHE A 487 1.69 -9.40 26.36
CA PHE A 487 1.22 -9.00 27.69
C PHE A 487 2.32 -9.08 28.76
N ALA A 488 3.16 -10.11 28.71
CA ALA A 488 4.23 -10.30 29.68
C ALA A 488 5.28 -9.18 29.59
N ALA A 489 5.58 -8.68 28.39
CA ALA A 489 6.48 -7.53 28.20
C ALA A 489 5.93 -6.25 28.84
N ALA A 490 4.61 -6.05 28.83
CA ALA A 490 3.95 -4.94 29.52
C ALA A 490 3.76 -5.16 31.04
N GLY A 491 4.09 -6.36 31.54
CA GLY A 491 3.91 -6.73 32.95
C GLY A 491 2.46 -7.05 33.33
N VAL A 492 1.65 -7.47 32.35
CA VAL A 492 0.22 -7.79 32.51
C VAL A 492 -0.08 -9.20 32.00
N SER A 493 -1.25 -9.73 32.36
CA SER A 493 -1.63 -11.13 32.06
C SER A 493 -2.59 -11.26 30.89
N ASP A 494 -3.40 -10.23 30.62
CA ASP A 494 -4.43 -10.24 29.58
C ASP A 494 -4.67 -8.85 28.96
N GLU A 495 -5.52 -8.80 27.93
CA GLU A 495 -5.86 -7.57 27.20
C GLU A 495 -6.56 -6.53 28.11
N ARG A 496 -7.35 -6.95 29.10
CA ARG A 496 -8.06 -6.02 29.98
C ARG A 496 -7.08 -5.32 30.92
N GLU A 497 -6.15 -6.08 31.50
CA GLU A 497 -5.06 -5.51 32.31
C GLU A 497 -4.17 -4.58 31.46
N LEU A 498 -3.93 -4.91 30.19
CA LEU A 498 -3.19 -4.05 29.26
C LEU A 498 -3.94 -2.73 28.98
N ASP A 499 -5.24 -2.80 28.69
CA ASP A 499 -6.12 -1.65 28.51
C ASP A 499 -6.13 -0.77 29.78
N THR A 500 -6.21 -1.36 30.97
CA THR A 500 -6.10 -0.64 32.26
C THR A 500 -4.73 0.03 32.42
N ARG A 501 -3.64 -0.68 32.13
CA ARG A 501 -2.29 -0.12 32.22
C ARG A 501 -2.06 1.03 31.25
N ALA A 502 -2.57 0.92 30.03
CA ALA A 502 -2.54 1.98 29.04
C ALA A 502 -3.32 3.22 29.53
N LEU A 503 -4.49 3.02 30.14
CA LEU A 503 -5.29 4.12 30.71
C LEU A 503 -4.54 4.86 31.82
N GLU A 504 -3.92 4.16 32.77
CA GLU A 504 -3.12 4.77 33.85
C GLU A 504 -1.99 5.68 33.28
N LEU A 505 -1.32 5.20 32.23
CA LEU A 505 -0.28 5.96 31.56
C LEU A 505 -0.83 7.18 30.80
N LEU A 506 -1.98 7.04 30.13
CA LEU A 506 -2.67 8.16 29.45
C LEU A 506 -3.11 9.25 30.45
N GLU A 507 -3.59 8.85 31.64
CA GLU A 507 -3.94 9.77 32.74
C GLU A 507 -2.68 10.48 33.30
N THR A 508 -1.57 9.76 33.39
CA THR A 508 -0.28 10.34 33.84
C THR A 508 0.25 11.36 32.81
N VAL A 509 0.11 11.06 31.52
CA VAL A 509 0.52 11.95 30.41
C VAL A 509 -0.50 13.06 30.12
N LYS A 510 -1.61 13.12 30.87
CA LYS A 510 -2.67 14.13 30.75
C LYS A 510 -3.25 14.21 29.33
N ILE A 511 -3.48 13.06 28.71
CA ILE A 511 -4.19 12.94 27.42
C ILE A 511 -5.53 12.21 27.58
N ASP A 512 -5.87 11.72 28.77
CA ASP A 512 -7.14 11.05 29.07
C ASP A 512 -8.37 11.87 28.64
N LYS A 513 -8.33 13.20 28.80
CA LYS A 513 -9.41 14.10 28.36
C LYS A 513 -9.57 14.14 26.84
N ASP A 514 -8.48 14.08 26.09
CA ASP A 514 -8.52 13.98 24.63
C ASP A 514 -9.06 12.62 24.22
N ILE A 515 -8.59 11.54 24.82
CA ILE A 515 -9.09 10.18 24.53
C ILE A 515 -10.57 10.06 24.87
N TYR A 516 -11.03 10.67 25.97
CA TYR A 516 -12.45 10.76 26.31
C TYR A 516 -13.26 11.45 25.21
N ARG A 517 -12.79 12.61 24.70
CA ARG A 517 -13.45 13.32 23.60
C ARG A 517 -13.48 12.49 22.31
N LEU A 518 -12.39 11.80 22.01
CA LEU A 518 -12.33 10.88 20.87
C LEU A 518 -13.27 9.69 21.07
N GLY A 519 -13.39 9.19 22.30
CA GLY A 519 -14.34 8.15 22.69
C GLY A 519 -15.79 8.56 22.53
N LEU A 520 -16.15 9.79 22.91
CA LEU A 520 -17.47 10.35 22.63
C LEU A 520 -17.81 10.37 21.13
N GLN A 521 -16.79 10.57 20.27
CA GLN A 521 -16.91 10.54 18.81
C GLN A 521 -16.79 9.14 18.22
N SER A 522 -16.38 8.14 19.00
CA SER A 522 -16.33 6.75 18.58
C SER A 522 -17.74 6.15 18.47
N ARG A 523 -17.85 5.15 17.61
CA ARG A 523 -18.98 4.22 17.57
C ARG A 523 -18.64 3.03 18.47
N PHE A 524 -19.65 2.43 19.09
CA PHE A 524 -19.45 1.28 19.97
C PHE A 524 -20.47 0.19 19.65
N ASP A 525 -20.00 -1.05 19.50
CA ASP A 525 -20.88 -2.20 19.36
C ASP A 525 -21.29 -2.69 20.75
N PRO A 526 -22.58 -2.63 21.13
CA PRO A 526 -23.07 -3.10 22.42
C PRO A 526 -22.68 -4.54 22.75
N LYS A 527 -22.42 -5.38 21.75
CA LYS A 527 -22.02 -6.78 21.94
C LYS A 527 -20.63 -6.91 22.58
N MET A 528 -19.85 -5.83 22.65
CA MET A 528 -18.50 -5.83 23.22
C MET A 528 -18.44 -5.66 24.74
N ASP A 529 -19.48 -5.13 25.39
CA ASP A 529 -19.53 -4.96 26.85
C ASP A 529 -20.96 -5.13 27.40
N ASP A 530 -21.11 -6.06 28.34
CA ASP A 530 -22.40 -6.37 28.97
C ASP A 530 -22.87 -5.18 29.82
N GLY A 531 -23.96 -4.55 29.39
CA GLY A 531 -24.61 -3.44 30.11
C GLY A 531 -24.06 -2.04 29.82
N PHE A 532 -23.12 -1.87 28.88
CA PHE A 532 -22.71 -0.52 28.43
C PHE A 532 -23.87 0.26 27.81
N ALA A 533 -24.63 -0.40 26.92
CA ALA A 533 -25.80 0.19 26.29
C ALA A 533 -26.85 0.64 27.33
N ASP A 534 -27.14 -0.21 28.32
CA ASP A 534 -28.11 0.11 29.39
C ASP A 534 -27.67 1.33 30.21
N LYS A 535 -26.37 1.45 30.52
CA LYS A 535 -25.83 2.64 31.21
C LYS A 535 -25.98 3.90 30.36
N ILE A 536 -25.68 3.82 29.05
CA ILE A 536 -25.89 4.95 28.13
C ILE A 536 -27.36 5.36 28.10
N LEU A 537 -28.29 4.40 28.03
CA LEU A 537 -29.73 4.65 28.04
C LEU A 537 -30.21 5.29 29.36
N ASN A 538 -29.66 4.85 30.50
CA ASN A 538 -29.96 5.48 31.79
C ASN A 538 -29.47 6.94 31.85
N VAL A 539 -28.27 7.22 31.34
CA VAL A 539 -27.76 8.61 31.27
C VAL A 539 -28.55 9.45 30.28
N ARG A 540 -28.94 8.89 29.14
CA ARG A 540 -29.84 9.56 28.18
C ARG A 540 -31.15 9.97 28.86
N LYS A 541 -31.77 9.08 29.64
CA LYS A 541 -33.00 9.39 30.39
C LYS A 541 -32.79 10.52 31.40
N ALA A 542 -31.72 10.44 32.21
CA ALA A 542 -31.37 11.49 33.17
C ALA A 542 -31.09 12.84 32.48
N LEU A 543 -30.42 12.84 31.33
CA LEU A 543 -30.15 14.04 30.55
C LEU A 543 -31.43 14.63 29.98
N ALA A 544 -32.32 13.79 29.42
CA ALA A 544 -33.62 14.24 28.91
C ALA A 544 -34.50 14.86 30.00
N GLU A 545 -34.54 14.25 31.20
CA GLU A 545 -35.24 14.80 32.36
C GLU A 545 -34.65 16.15 32.78
N ARG A 546 -33.32 16.26 32.86
CA ARG A 546 -32.66 17.51 33.23
C ARG A 546 -32.91 18.63 32.21
N ILE A 547 -32.86 18.32 30.92
CA ILE A 547 -33.18 19.25 29.83
C ILE A 547 -34.65 19.72 29.93
N ALA A 548 -35.58 18.84 30.34
CA ALA A 548 -36.98 19.18 30.51
C ALA A 548 -37.24 20.08 31.74
N HIS A 549 -36.50 19.90 32.83
CA HIS A 549 -36.67 20.66 34.08
C HIS A 549 -35.89 21.97 34.13
N GLU A 550 -34.79 22.11 33.39
CA GLU A 550 -33.96 23.32 33.33
C GLU A 550 -34.22 24.09 32.03
N PRO A 551 -35.00 25.20 32.03
CA PRO A 551 -35.36 25.94 30.83
C PRO A 551 -34.14 26.49 30.07
N GLU A 552 -33.06 26.78 30.79
CA GLU A 552 -31.80 27.22 30.18
C GLU A 552 -31.14 26.13 29.32
N LEU A 553 -31.24 24.86 29.72
CA LEU A 553 -30.71 23.72 28.96
C LEU A 553 -31.65 23.33 27.82
N GLY A 554 -32.97 23.33 28.06
CA GLY A 554 -33.98 23.14 27.02
C GLY A 554 -33.85 24.15 25.87
N GLY A 555 -33.37 25.36 26.16
CA GLY A 555 -33.07 26.38 25.15
C GLY A 555 -31.82 26.11 24.29
N LEU A 556 -31.03 25.07 24.59
CA LEU A 556 -29.74 24.75 23.94
C LEU A 556 -29.74 23.43 23.17
N VAL A 557 -30.73 22.55 23.36
CA VAL A 557 -30.82 21.23 22.71
C VAL A 557 -32.15 21.09 21.97
N GLU A 558 -32.11 20.56 20.76
CA GLU A 558 -33.29 20.03 20.08
C GLU A 558 -33.28 18.49 20.16
N LEU A 559 -34.08 17.94 21.07
CA LEU A 559 -34.25 16.49 21.22
C LEU A 559 -35.02 15.87 20.05
N TRP A 560 -34.77 14.59 19.78
CA TRP A 560 -35.49 13.87 18.74
C TRP A 560 -36.96 13.66 19.13
N HIS A 561 -37.86 14.12 18.25
CA HIS A 561 -39.30 13.91 18.38
C HIS A 561 -39.87 13.49 17.03
N ARG A 562 -40.66 12.40 17.01
CA ARG A 562 -41.22 11.83 15.79
C ARG A 562 -42.07 12.82 15.00
N ASP A 563 -42.83 13.67 15.71
CA ASP A 563 -43.80 14.59 15.11
C ASP A 563 -43.28 16.03 14.95
N ARG A 564 -41.98 16.26 15.18
CA ARG A 564 -41.36 17.59 15.06
C ARG A 564 -40.16 17.57 14.12
N PHE A 565 -39.99 18.69 13.42
CA PHE A 565 -38.81 18.97 12.63
C PHE A 565 -37.70 19.52 13.52
N ASN A 566 -36.49 18.95 13.43
CA ASN A 566 -35.31 19.40 14.16
C ASN A 566 -34.47 20.29 13.23
N ALA A 567 -34.44 21.60 13.48
CA ALA A 567 -33.75 22.58 12.64
C ALA A 567 -32.22 22.49 12.75
N SER A 568 -31.73 21.88 13.82
CA SER A 568 -30.31 21.65 14.10
C SER A 568 -29.79 20.30 13.57
N ALA A 569 -30.68 19.48 13.02
CA ALA A 569 -30.35 18.20 12.39
C ALA A 569 -30.23 18.30 10.86
N SER A 570 -29.59 17.29 10.25
CA SER A 570 -29.51 17.18 8.80
C SER A 570 -30.89 16.91 8.18
N LEU A 571 -31.03 17.18 6.89
CA LEU A 571 -32.26 16.89 6.18
C LEU A 571 -32.51 15.38 6.10
N ALA A 572 -31.45 14.58 5.95
CA ALA A 572 -31.54 13.12 6.01
C ALA A 572 -32.04 12.64 7.38
N ASP A 573 -31.46 13.11 8.48
CA ASP A 573 -31.89 12.73 9.82
C ASP A 573 -33.38 13.08 10.04
N ASN A 574 -33.84 14.21 9.48
CA ASN A 574 -35.23 14.60 9.56
C ASN A 574 -36.15 13.79 8.63
N LEU A 575 -35.71 13.43 7.43
CA LEU A 575 -36.55 12.72 6.46
C LEU A 575 -36.70 11.25 6.84
N PHE A 576 -35.60 10.60 7.22
CA PHE A 576 -35.59 9.18 7.53
C PHE A 576 -35.94 8.90 8.99
N PHE A 577 -35.53 9.78 9.91
CA PHE A 577 -35.61 9.54 11.37
C PHE A 577 -35.05 8.17 11.76
N ALA A 578 -34.03 7.75 11.02
CA ALA A 578 -33.36 6.47 11.08
C ALA A 578 -31.96 6.66 10.49
N VAL A 579 -31.05 5.77 10.86
CA VAL A 579 -29.68 5.73 10.32
C VAL A 579 -29.41 4.39 9.66
N PRO A 580 -28.55 4.32 8.63
CA PRO A 580 -28.12 3.05 8.07
C PRO A 580 -27.54 2.15 9.17
N ALA A 581 -27.93 0.88 9.17
CA ALA A 581 -27.44 -0.12 10.10
C ALA A 581 -25.95 -0.42 9.86
N ASP A 582 -25.51 -0.35 8.60
CA ASP A 582 -24.09 -0.41 8.26
C ASP A 582 -23.44 0.99 8.40
N PRO A 583 -22.53 1.17 9.37
CA PRO A 583 -21.86 2.45 9.63
C PRO A 583 -20.90 2.89 8.51
N GLU A 584 -20.53 2.01 7.57
CA GLU A 584 -19.67 2.31 6.42
C GLU A 584 -20.43 3.03 5.29
N ILE A 585 -21.76 2.96 5.27
CA ILE A 585 -22.58 3.64 4.26
C ILE A 585 -22.54 5.15 4.53
N THR A 586 -21.97 5.91 3.59
CA THR A 586 -21.92 7.37 3.68
C THR A 586 -23.22 8.00 3.19
N MET A 587 -23.51 9.23 3.65
CA MET A 587 -24.69 9.98 3.21
C MET A 587 -24.75 10.25 1.70
N ASP A 588 -23.61 10.17 1.01
CA ASP A 588 -23.52 10.28 -0.45
C ASP A 588 -23.96 8.99 -1.17
N GLN A 589 -23.91 7.85 -0.49
CA GLN A 589 -24.31 6.54 -1.00
C GLN A 589 -25.77 6.20 -0.66
N VAL A 590 -26.32 6.79 0.40
CA VAL A 590 -27.72 6.59 0.82
C VAL A 590 -28.73 6.81 -0.32
N PRO A 591 -28.62 7.85 -1.18
CA PRO A 591 -29.55 8.03 -2.30
C PRO A 591 -29.50 6.90 -3.33
N ASP A 592 -28.45 6.09 -3.34
CA ASP A 592 -28.27 5.01 -4.30
C ASP A 592 -28.85 3.67 -3.87
N LEU A 593 -29.23 3.52 -2.60
CA LEU A 593 -29.87 2.32 -2.07
C LEU A 593 -31.26 2.10 -2.69
N ASP A 594 -31.56 0.88 -3.12
CA ASP A 594 -32.80 0.56 -3.86
C ASP A 594 -34.06 0.91 -3.06
N GLU A 595 -34.07 0.64 -1.76
CA GLU A 595 -35.18 0.96 -0.85
C GLU A 595 -35.37 2.47 -0.67
N VAL A 596 -34.28 3.25 -0.66
CA VAL A 596 -34.34 4.71 -0.59
C VAL A 596 -34.83 5.28 -1.92
N LYS A 597 -34.35 4.77 -3.06
CA LYS A 597 -34.81 5.17 -4.39
C LYS A 597 -36.31 4.95 -4.56
N ALA A 598 -36.81 3.77 -4.17
CA ALA A 598 -38.22 3.45 -4.21
C ALA A 598 -39.04 4.41 -3.34
N PHE A 599 -38.62 4.61 -2.09
CA PHE A 599 -39.26 5.54 -1.15
C PHE A 599 -39.31 6.99 -1.66
N LEU A 600 -38.20 7.50 -2.19
CA LEU A 600 -38.12 8.87 -2.69
C LEU A 600 -39.02 9.08 -3.92
N ALA A 601 -39.12 8.07 -4.80
CA ALA A 601 -39.99 8.11 -5.96
C ALA A 601 -41.48 8.05 -5.57
N GLU A 602 -41.83 7.20 -4.60
CA GLU A 602 -43.21 7.04 -4.10
C GLU A 602 -43.72 8.28 -3.36
N THR A 603 -42.87 8.89 -2.53
CA THR A 603 -43.21 10.11 -1.78
C THR A 603 -43.04 11.41 -2.59
N GLY A 604 -42.50 11.33 -3.80
CA GLY A 604 -42.20 12.49 -4.66
C GLY A 604 -41.10 13.41 -4.11
N PHE A 605 -40.26 12.89 -3.21
CA PHE A 605 -39.13 13.62 -2.64
C PHE A 605 -37.89 13.58 -3.53
N ASP A 606 -37.82 12.66 -4.49
CA ASP A 606 -36.75 12.57 -5.49
C ASP A 606 -36.49 13.92 -6.20
N GLN A 607 -37.53 14.55 -6.75
CA GLN A 607 -37.42 15.82 -7.46
C GLN A 607 -37.20 16.98 -6.50
N LYS A 608 -37.88 16.99 -5.34
CA LYS A 608 -37.76 18.04 -4.33
C LYS A 608 -36.33 18.13 -3.80
N LEU A 609 -35.72 16.99 -3.46
CA LEU A 609 -34.34 16.93 -2.95
C LEU A 609 -33.32 17.29 -4.03
N GLN A 610 -33.52 16.85 -5.28
CA GLN A 610 -32.67 17.27 -6.40
C GLN A 610 -32.67 18.79 -6.59
N GLN A 611 -33.84 19.43 -6.50
CA GLN A 611 -33.97 20.90 -6.58
C GLN A 611 -33.29 21.60 -5.40
N ILE A 612 -33.47 21.09 -4.17
CA ILE A 612 -32.78 21.61 -2.99
C ILE A 612 -31.26 21.50 -3.16
N GLY A 613 -30.77 20.33 -3.57
CA GLY A 613 -29.36 20.06 -3.83
C GLY A 613 -28.80 21.00 -4.90
N LEU A 614 -29.54 21.23 -5.99
CA LEU A 614 -29.12 22.14 -7.04
C LEU A 614 -29.01 23.58 -6.51
N LYS A 615 -29.99 24.03 -5.74
CA LYS A 615 -29.99 25.38 -5.16
C LYS A 615 -28.84 25.57 -4.16
N ILE A 616 -28.54 24.54 -3.38
CA ILE A 616 -27.39 24.51 -2.49
C ILE A 616 -26.10 24.64 -3.30
N ALA A 617 -25.90 23.80 -4.32
CA ALA A 617 -24.70 23.81 -5.15
C ALA A 617 -24.49 25.18 -5.80
N GLU A 618 -25.55 25.78 -6.37
CA GLU A 618 -25.51 27.14 -6.92
C GLU A 618 -25.04 28.15 -5.87
N THR A 619 -25.68 28.16 -4.70
CA THR A 619 -25.40 29.16 -3.67
C THR A 619 -23.98 29.00 -3.14
N MET A 620 -23.51 27.76 -2.94
CA MET A 620 -22.15 27.51 -2.46
C MET A 620 -21.10 27.87 -3.51
N LEU A 621 -21.30 27.51 -4.78
CA LEU A 621 -20.39 27.91 -5.84
C LEU A 621 -20.33 29.44 -5.99
N GLU A 622 -21.47 30.14 -5.90
CA GLU A 622 -21.51 31.60 -5.92
C GLU A 622 -20.75 32.20 -4.72
N LEU A 623 -21.00 31.71 -3.49
CA LEU A 623 -20.36 32.20 -2.26
C LEU A 623 -18.84 31.95 -2.22
N PHE A 624 -18.38 30.83 -2.77
CA PHE A 624 -16.99 30.39 -2.66
C PHE A 624 -16.17 30.59 -3.95
N SER A 625 -16.77 31.06 -5.05
CA SER A 625 -16.09 31.37 -6.32
C SER A 625 -14.87 32.30 -6.20
N ASN A 626 -14.83 33.15 -5.16
CA ASN A 626 -13.78 34.14 -4.94
C ASN A 626 -12.91 33.88 -3.69
N VAL A 627 -13.10 32.73 -3.05
CA VAL A 627 -12.42 32.40 -1.79
C VAL A 627 -11.18 31.57 -2.09
N SER A 628 -10.00 32.06 -1.72
CA SER A 628 -8.75 31.31 -1.87
C SER A 628 -8.80 30.04 -1.00
N GLY A 629 -8.27 28.93 -1.53
CA GLY A 629 -8.32 27.60 -0.91
C GLY A 629 -7.67 27.50 0.48
N ASP A 630 -6.89 28.50 0.89
CA ASP A 630 -6.24 28.60 2.21
C ASP A 630 -7.11 29.22 3.30
N SER A 631 -8.26 29.81 2.96
CA SER A 631 -9.15 30.28 4.01
C SER A 631 -9.88 29.07 4.60
N GLY A 632 -9.66 28.80 5.89
CA GLY A 632 -10.39 27.77 6.66
C GLY A 632 -11.92 27.95 6.68
N LEU A 633 -12.46 28.96 5.98
CA LEU A 633 -13.87 29.24 5.78
C LEU A 633 -14.56 28.14 4.94
N LEU A 634 -13.89 27.60 3.93
CA LEU A 634 -14.42 26.49 3.12
C LEU A 634 -14.64 25.24 3.97
N GLY A 635 -13.65 24.83 4.77
CA GLY A 635 -13.78 23.65 5.65
C GLY A 635 -14.77 23.82 6.82
N ALA A 636 -15.02 25.05 7.26
CA ALA A 636 -15.92 25.32 8.39
C ALA A 636 -17.40 25.49 8.00
N TYR A 637 -17.68 25.94 6.77
CA TYR A 637 -19.03 26.32 6.33
C TYR A 637 -19.49 25.68 5.01
N SER A 638 -18.60 25.14 4.18
CA SER A 638 -18.96 24.36 3.00
C SER A 638 -19.04 22.87 3.36
N PHE A 639 -20.09 22.21 2.91
CA PHE A 639 -20.24 20.75 2.94
C PHE A 639 -20.02 20.12 1.56
N ILE A 640 -19.49 20.92 0.62
CA ILE A 640 -18.84 20.50 -0.63
C ILE A 640 -17.34 20.63 -0.39
N THR A 641 -16.60 19.55 -0.59
CA THR A 641 -15.14 19.57 -0.45
C THR A 641 -14.48 20.23 -1.67
N LEU A 642 -13.23 20.68 -1.53
CA LEU A 642 -12.49 21.35 -2.61
C LEU A 642 -12.37 20.48 -3.88
N ASP A 643 -12.25 19.17 -3.71
CA ASP A 643 -12.19 18.18 -4.77
C ASP A 643 -13.54 17.91 -5.44
N GLU A 644 -14.66 18.20 -4.76
CA GLU A 644 -16.02 18.04 -5.29
C GLU A 644 -16.50 19.27 -6.08
N ILE A 645 -15.88 20.45 -5.89
CA ILE A 645 -16.27 21.70 -6.56
C ILE A 645 -16.36 21.55 -8.09
N PRO A 646 -15.35 21.00 -8.79
CA PRO A 646 -15.40 20.87 -10.25
C PRO A 646 -16.58 20.03 -10.75
N ASP A 647 -16.97 19.01 -9.98
CA ASP A 647 -18.11 18.16 -10.31
C ASP A 647 -19.43 18.91 -10.16
N PHE A 648 -19.61 19.65 -9.07
CA PHE A 648 -20.82 20.46 -8.86
C PHE A 648 -20.91 21.65 -9.82
N GLU A 649 -19.79 22.27 -10.22
CA GLU A 649 -19.76 23.28 -11.29
C GLU A 649 -20.28 22.70 -12.61
N ARG A 650 -19.81 21.50 -12.97
CA ARG A 650 -20.31 20.79 -14.16
C ARG A 650 -21.81 20.52 -14.06
N ILE A 651 -22.29 20.00 -12.93
CA ILE A 651 -23.70 19.66 -12.70
C ILE A 651 -24.57 20.92 -12.81
N VAL A 652 -24.23 22.00 -12.11
CA VAL A 652 -24.97 23.27 -12.14
C VAL A 652 -25.00 23.86 -13.56
N ARG A 653 -23.88 23.81 -14.28
CA ARG A 653 -23.82 24.28 -15.68
C ARG A 653 -24.72 23.49 -16.61
N ILE A 654 -24.79 22.17 -16.45
CA ILE A 654 -25.69 21.31 -17.24
C ILE A 654 -27.15 21.63 -16.90
N ALA A 655 -27.47 21.74 -15.61
CA ALA A 655 -28.83 22.01 -15.15
C ALA A 655 -29.37 23.38 -15.61
N LYS A 656 -28.49 24.40 -15.75
CA LYS A 656 -28.83 25.73 -16.27
C LYS A 656 -28.82 25.85 -17.80
N SER A 657 -28.41 24.81 -18.54
CA SER A 657 -28.27 24.90 -20.00
C SER A 657 -29.60 24.65 -20.70
N ASP A 658 -30.11 25.66 -21.43
CA ASP A 658 -31.27 25.53 -22.33
C ASP A 658 -30.98 24.77 -23.64
N GLN A 659 -29.77 24.20 -23.81
CA GLN A 659 -29.40 23.48 -25.03
C GLN A 659 -29.89 22.02 -24.98
N PRO A 660 -30.24 21.41 -26.14
CA PRO A 660 -30.61 20.00 -26.23
C PRO A 660 -29.36 19.11 -26.10
N ARG A 661 -28.83 19.02 -24.88
CA ARG A 661 -27.73 18.14 -24.48
C ARG A 661 -28.31 16.98 -23.66
N PRO A 662 -27.56 15.87 -23.45
CA PRO A 662 -27.96 14.89 -22.45
C PRO A 662 -28.15 15.61 -21.11
N GLY A 663 -29.32 15.45 -20.49
CA GLY A 663 -29.64 16.01 -19.19
C GLY A 663 -28.78 15.42 -18.07
N LEU A 664 -29.10 15.77 -16.82
CA LEU A 664 -28.41 15.20 -15.66
C LEU A 664 -28.50 13.67 -15.66
N THR A 665 -27.35 13.02 -15.49
CA THR A 665 -27.27 11.56 -15.34
C THR A 665 -27.86 11.13 -14.00
N ASP A 666 -28.20 9.85 -13.84
CA ASP A 666 -28.69 9.33 -12.56
C ASP A 666 -27.67 9.53 -11.43
N ALA A 667 -26.37 9.41 -11.74
CA ALA A 667 -25.29 9.71 -10.79
C ALA A 667 -25.26 11.20 -10.39
N ASP A 668 -25.52 12.12 -11.32
CA ASP A 668 -25.62 13.56 -11.01
C ASP A 668 -26.83 13.84 -10.09
N ARG A 669 -27.97 13.19 -10.35
CA ARG A 669 -29.18 13.32 -9.52
C ARG A 669 -28.99 12.75 -8.12
N SER A 670 -28.32 11.60 -8.02
CA SER A 670 -27.93 10.98 -6.75
C SER A 670 -27.04 11.94 -5.94
N ARG A 671 -26.01 12.52 -6.57
CA ARG A 671 -25.13 13.51 -5.92
C ARG A 671 -25.86 14.76 -5.43
N LEU A 672 -26.80 15.31 -6.21
CA LEU A 672 -27.63 16.44 -5.75
C LEU A 672 -28.48 16.05 -4.54
N THR A 673 -29.04 14.84 -4.54
CA THR A 673 -29.82 14.32 -3.42
C THR A 673 -28.95 14.13 -2.17
N GLY A 674 -27.75 13.55 -2.31
CA GLY A 674 -26.77 13.43 -1.23
C GLY A 674 -26.33 14.79 -0.68
N LEU A 675 -26.17 15.80 -1.54
CA LEU A 675 -25.90 17.17 -1.13
C LEU A 675 -27.05 17.78 -0.32
N ALA A 676 -28.31 17.53 -0.73
CA ALA A 676 -29.48 17.96 0.02
C ALA A 676 -29.57 17.28 1.39
N PHE A 677 -29.25 15.99 1.50
CA PHE A 677 -29.22 15.25 2.76
C PHE A 677 -28.29 15.86 3.81
N LYS A 678 -27.14 16.41 3.39
CA LYS A 678 -26.17 17.08 4.26
C LYS A 678 -26.64 18.45 4.79
N LEU A 679 -27.74 19.02 4.28
CA LEU A 679 -28.24 20.33 4.69
C LEU A 679 -28.69 20.32 6.16
N VAL A 680 -28.07 21.17 6.99
CA VAL A 680 -28.56 21.52 8.33
C VAL A 680 -29.20 22.92 8.28
N PRO A 681 -30.53 23.05 8.35
CA PRO A 681 -31.23 24.31 8.09
C PRO A 681 -30.77 25.49 8.96
N ALA A 682 -30.60 25.28 10.28
CA ALA A 682 -30.19 26.33 11.20
C ALA A 682 -28.72 26.77 11.03
N ARG A 683 -27.86 25.85 10.55
CA ARG A 683 -26.42 26.10 10.31
C ARG A 683 -26.20 26.84 9.00
N HIS A 684 -26.74 26.31 7.91
CA HIS A 684 -26.43 26.77 6.56
C HIS A 684 -27.28 27.97 6.13
N ARG A 685 -28.48 28.14 6.71
CA ARG A 685 -29.34 29.33 6.53
C ARG A 685 -29.62 29.71 5.06
N LEU A 686 -29.68 28.73 4.16
CA LEU A 686 -29.83 28.93 2.71
C LEU A 686 -31.27 29.28 2.27
N GLY A 687 -32.21 29.46 3.21
CA GLY A 687 -33.59 29.86 2.90
C GLY A 687 -34.44 28.81 2.15
N VAL A 688 -33.95 27.59 1.99
CA VAL A 688 -34.62 26.53 1.20
C VAL A 688 -35.78 25.82 1.94
N MET A 689 -35.90 26.03 3.26
CA MET A 689 -36.82 25.28 4.12
C MET A 689 -38.10 26.07 4.43
N THR A 690 -39.19 25.76 3.72
CA THR A 690 -40.54 26.31 3.99
C THR A 690 -41.28 25.49 5.04
N ASP A 691 -42.31 26.06 5.68
CA ASP A 691 -43.14 25.34 6.65
C ASP A 691 -44.01 24.25 6.01
N GLU A 692 -44.31 24.37 4.70
CA GLU A 692 -44.89 23.30 3.90
C GLU A 692 -43.93 22.14 3.74
N LEU A 693 -42.69 22.39 3.30
CA LEU A 693 -41.68 21.34 3.14
C LEU A 693 -41.37 20.62 4.45
N LYS A 694 -41.34 21.33 5.59
CA LYS A 694 -41.17 20.70 6.91
C LYS A 694 -42.31 19.72 7.22
N ARG A 695 -43.56 20.06 6.89
CA ARG A 695 -44.72 19.17 7.08
C ARG A 695 -44.65 17.97 6.15
N ASP A 696 -44.28 18.18 4.89
CA ASP A 696 -44.08 17.09 3.92
C ASP A 696 -43.01 16.10 4.41
N ILE A 697 -41.89 16.61 4.96
CA ILE A 697 -40.80 15.77 5.48
C ILE A 697 -41.28 14.94 6.67
N ILE A 698 -42.05 15.52 7.59
CA ILE A 698 -42.61 14.78 8.73
C ILE A 698 -43.61 13.71 8.24
N SER A 699 -44.40 14.01 7.20
CA SER A 699 -45.31 13.03 6.60
C SER A 699 -44.56 11.88 5.93
N ALA A 700 -43.56 12.19 5.09
CA ALA A 700 -42.76 11.18 4.40
C ALA A 700 -41.93 10.33 5.37
N ARG A 701 -41.47 10.92 6.49
CA ARG A 701 -40.83 10.19 7.58
C ARG A 701 -41.71 9.05 8.12
N GLN A 702 -43.02 9.28 8.28
CA GLN A 702 -43.90 8.22 8.77
C GLN A 702 -43.97 7.05 7.80
N THR A 703 -44.07 7.34 6.49
CA THR A 703 -44.01 6.35 5.42
C THR A 703 -42.69 5.58 5.45
N PHE A 704 -41.54 6.25 5.58
CA PHE A 704 -40.22 5.60 5.63
C PHE A 704 -40.12 4.59 6.79
N LEU A 705 -40.58 4.99 7.97
CA LEU A 705 -40.55 4.13 9.16
C LEU A 705 -41.48 2.91 9.02
N GLU A 706 -42.58 3.03 8.28
CA GLU A 706 -43.58 1.96 8.14
C GLU A 706 -43.28 0.99 7.00
N GLU A 707 -42.73 1.49 5.88
CA GLU A 707 -42.57 0.71 4.66
C GLU A 707 -41.12 0.24 4.43
N VAL A 708 -40.13 1.01 4.91
CA VAL A 708 -38.71 0.65 4.77
C VAL A 708 -38.21 0.03 6.07
N VAL A 709 -38.23 0.77 7.18
CA VAL A 709 -37.57 0.32 8.42
C VAL A 709 -38.24 -0.92 9.05
N LYS A 710 -39.57 -1.09 8.93
CA LYS A 710 -40.23 -2.31 9.41
C LYS A 710 -39.97 -3.55 8.56
N ASN A 711 -39.60 -3.37 7.29
CA ASN A 711 -39.48 -4.45 6.32
C ASN A 711 -38.02 -4.77 5.95
N SER A 712 -37.06 -3.99 6.47
CA SER A 712 -35.63 -4.07 6.14
C SER A 712 -34.78 -3.81 7.38
N ASP A 713 -33.77 -4.64 7.60
CA ASP A 713 -32.78 -4.48 8.67
C ASP A 713 -31.67 -3.47 8.32
N ASN A 714 -31.73 -2.85 7.13
CA ASN A 714 -30.71 -1.93 6.64
C ASN A 714 -30.73 -0.57 7.33
N PHE A 715 -31.82 -0.22 8.03
CA PHE A 715 -31.98 1.04 8.74
C PHE A 715 -32.43 0.81 10.17
N VAL A 716 -31.89 1.60 11.10
CA VAL A 716 -32.26 1.58 12.51
C VAL A 716 -32.95 2.90 12.85
N ALA A 717 -34.22 2.83 13.25
CA ALA A 717 -35.01 4.00 13.64
C ALA A 717 -34.45 4.68 14.90
N PHE A 718 -34.62 6.00 14.99
CA PHE A 718 -34.37 6.72 16.23
C PHE A 718 -35.42 6.35 17.28
N ASP A 719 -34.99 5.59 18.29
CA ASP A 719 -35.81 5.19 19.42
C ASP A 719 -35.11 5.60 20.74
N PRO A 720 -35.78 6.38 21.61
CA PRO A 720 -35.20 6.85 22.86
C PRO A 720 -34.83 5.72 23.83
N ASP A 721 -35.47 4.56 23.73
CA ASP A 721 -35.25 3.40 24.61
C ASP A 721 -34.26 2.39 24.03
N VAL A 722 -33.75 2.61 22.82
CA VAL A 722 -32.82 1.71 22.14
C VAL A 722 -31.47 2.39 21.92
N TYR A 723 -30.38 1.67 22.20
CA TYR A 723 -29.04 2.12 21.83
C TYR A 723 -28.82 1.90 20.33
N LEU A 724 -28.22 2.89 19.66
CA LEU A 724 -28.06 2.93 18.22
C LEU A 724 -26.58 2.78 17.85
N PRO A 725 -26.07 1.57 17.53
CA PRO A 725 -24.65 1.34 17.22
C PRO A 725 -24.06 2.19 16.09
N PRO A 726 -24.82 2.56 15.03
CA PRO A 726 -24.28 3.41 13.97
C PRO A 726 -23.97 4.85 14.41
N LEU A 727 -24.61 5.32 15.49
CA LEU A 727 -24.38 6.65 16.06
C LEU A 727 -23.15 6.67 16.96
N THR A 728 -22.56 7.85 17.13
CA THR A 728 -21.50 8.03 18.13
C THR A 728 -22.04 7.84 19.54
N ILE A 729 -21.15 7.58 20.50
CA ILE A 729 -21.54 7.51 21.91
C ILE A 729 -22.18 8.83 22.36
N GLU A 730 -21.65 9.97 21.91
CA GLU A 730 -22.21 11.28 22.19
C GLU A 730 -23.63 11.46 21.66
N ASP A 731 -23.88 11.09 20.40
CA ASP A 731 -25.21 11.18 19.80
C ASP A 731 -26.20 10.23 20.51
N ASN A 732 -25.72 9.07 20.97
CA ASN A 732 -26.51 8.17 21.81
C ASN A 732 -26.81 8.73 23.20
N LEU A 733 -25.89 9.50 23.80
CA LEU A 733 -26.08 10.12 25.12
C LEU A 733 -27.06 11.30 25.04
N LEU A 734 -26.84 12.20 24.07
CA LEU A 734 -27.65 13.41 23.89
C LEU A 734 -29.05 13.10 23.36
N PHE A 735 -29.15 12.12 22.44
CA PHE A 735 -30.37 11.77 21.71
C PHE A 735 -31.10 13.01 21.14
N GLY A 736 -30.32 13.85 20.47
CA GLY A 736 -30.76 15.11 19.89
C GLY A 736 -29.59 15.85 19.25
N ARG A 737 -29.81 17.12 18.90
CA ARG A 737 -28.75 17.99 18.35
C ARG A 737 -28.61 19.25 19.20
N ALA A 738 -27.36 19.68 19.40
CA ALA A 738 -27.08 20.98 19.98
C ALA A 738 -27.59 22.08 19.04
N ARG A 739 -28.23 23.11 19.60
CA ARG A 739 -28.78 24.22 18.83
C ARG A 739 -27.71 25.05 18.16
N VAL A 740 -27.70 25.05 16.83
CA VAL A 740 -26.65 25.73 16.04
C VAL A 740 -26.79 27.26 16.10
N ASP A 741 -27.98 27.77 16.41
CA ASP A 741 -28.23 29.21 16.59
C ASP A 741 -27.69 29.78 17.91
N ARG A 742 -27.17 28.93 18.81
CA ARG A 742 -26.64 29.30 20.12
C ARG A 742 -25.14 28.99 20.21
N ARG A 743 -24.30 30.03 20.24
CA ARG A 743 -22.83 29.89 20.24
C ARG A 743 -22.28 28.98 21.35
N ASP A 744 -22.86 29.05 22.55
CA ASP A 744 -22.37 28.29 23.72
C ASP A 744 -23.11 26.97 23.96
N ALA A 745 -24.09 26.61 23.10
CA ALA A 745 -24.90 25.40 23.31
C ALA A 745 -24.02 24.15 23.41
N ARG A 746 -23.14 23.93 22.44
CA ARG A 746 -22.29 22.74 22.42
C ARG A 746 -21.43 22.62 23.67
N ARG A 747 -20.72 23.68 24.04
CA ARG A 747 -19.87 23.69 25.23
C ARG A 747 -20.67 23.41 26.51
N ARG A 748 -21.83 24.04 26.69
CA ARG A 748 -22.68 23.82 27.88
C ARG A 748 -23.24 22.41 27.92
N ILE A 749 -23.63 21.84 26.77
CA ILE A 749 -24.10 20.45 26.67
C ILE A 749 -22.97 19.48 27.04
N ASP A 750 -21.76 19.70 26.50
CA ASP A 750 -20.59 18.88 26.81
C ASP A 750 -20.27 18.90 28.32
N ASP A 751 -20.42 20.06 28.97
CA ASP A 751 -20.24 20.21 30.42
C ASP A 751 -21.30 19.41 31.22
N VAL A 752 -22.55 19.40 30.76
CA VAL A 752 -23.65 18.64 31.40
C VAL A 752 -23.47 17.14 31.20
N ILE A 753 -23.19 16.71 29.95
CA ILE A 753 -22.90 15.30 29.64
C ILE A 753 -21.74 14.82 30.51
N ARG A 754 -20.64 15.59 30.60
CA ARG A 754 -19.50 15.25 31.45
C ARG A 754 -19.91 15.05 32.90
N THR A 755 -20.72 15.95 33.45
CA THR A 755 -21.16 15.88 34.86
C THR A 755 -21.95 14.59 35.13
N ILE A 756 -22.94 14.27 34.29
CA ILE A 756 -23.78 13.08 34.47
C ILE A 756 -22.97 11.79 34.21
N VAL A 757 -22.09 11.80 33.20
CA VAL A 757 -21.19 10.69 32.89
C VAL A 757 -20.22 10.40 34.05
N GLU A 758 -19.76 11.43 34.76
CA GLU A 758 -18.93 11.29 35.96
C GLU A 758 -19.72 10.69 37.13
N GLU A 759 -20.92 11.19 37.40
CA GLU A 759 -21.81 10.70 38.47
C GLU A 759 -22.24 9.24 38.26
N THR A 760 -22.35 8.80 37.01
CA THR A 760 -22.80 7.44 36.64
C THR A 760 -21.66 6.45 36.39
N GLY A 761 -20.40 6.88 36.53
CA GLY A 761 -19.22 6.02 36.33
C GLY A 761 -18.96 5.63 34.86
N LEU A 762 -19.57 6.31 33.90
CA LEU A 762 -19.42 6.01 32.46
C LEU A 762 -18.14 6.58 31.84
N ARG A 763 -17.44 7.49 32.53
CA ARG A 763 -16.25 8.15 31.98
C ARG A 763 -15.18 7.16 31.51
N ARG A 764 -14.85 6.15 32.31
CA ARG A 764 -13.84 5.13 31.97
C ARG A 764 -14.24 4.27 30.77
N PRO A 765 -15.46 3.67 30.75
CA PRO A 765 -15.97 2.99 29.55
C PRO A 765 -15.89 3.82 28.26
N ILE A 766 -16.20 5.12 28.31
CA ILE A 766 -16.10 6.01 27.14
C ILE A 766 -14.64 6.20 26.71
N ILE A 767 -13.70 6.31 27.65
CA ILE A 767 -12.27 6.38 27.33
C ILE A 767 -11.81 5.08 26.64
N TYR A 768 -12.26 3.91 27.12
CA TYR A 768 -11.96 2.63 26.46
C TYR A 768 -12.52 2.56 25.03
N ALA A 769 -13.74 3.08 24.79
CA ALA A 769 -14.24 3.22 23.43
C ALA A 769 -13.37 4.17 22.57
N GLY A 770 -12.73 5.17 23.19
CA GLY A 770 -11.74 6.03 22.56
C GLY A 770 -10.51 5.29 22.03
N PHE A 771 -10.16 4.13 22.60
CA PHE A 771 -9.05 3.33 22.09
C PHE A 771 -9.34 2.80 20.67
N GLY A 772 -10.61 2.57 20.34
CA GLY A 772 -11.08 2.19 19.00
C GLY A 772 -11.10 3.33 17.97
N TYR A 773 -10.80 4.58 18.36
CA TYR A 773 -10.85 5.71 17.45
C TYR A 773 -9.81 5.57 16.33
N HIS A 774 -10.25 5.68 15.07
CA HIS A 774 -9.37 5.59 13.91
C HIS A 774 -8.62 6.90 13.65
N VAL A 775 -7.29 6.89 13.75
CA VAL A 775 -6.44 8.10 13.76
C VAL A 775 -6.19 8.70 12.36
N GLY A 776 -6.67 8.03 11.31
CA GLY A 776 -6.49 8.45 9.91
C GLY A 776 -5.11 8.08 9.35
N VAL A 777 -4.85 8.44 8.10
CA VAL A 777 -3.59 8.14 7.42
C VAL A 777 -2.44 8.84 8.14
N SER A 778 -1.47 8.06 8.64
CA SER A 778 -0.30 8.59 9.38
C SER A 778 -0.67 9.48 10.59
N GLY A 779 -1.82 9.24 11.22
CA GLY A 779 -2.32 10.04 12.34
C GLY A 779 -2.82 11.43 11.97
N SER A 780 -3.30 11.63 10.73
CA SER A 780 -3.79 12.94 10.23
C SER A 780 -4.95 13.55 11.04
N ARG A 781 -5.69 12.74 11.81
CA ARG A 781 -6.79 13.20 12.68
C ARG A 781 -6.33 13.59 14.09
N LEU A 782 -5.04 13.56 14.36
CA LEU A 782 -4.47 13.90 15.67
C LEU A 782 -3.58 15.14 15.56
N SER A 783 -3.61 15.97 16.60
CA SER A 783 -2.68 17.10 16.71
C SER A 783 -1.25 16.61 16.91
N ALA A 784 -0.26 17.46 16.61
CA ALA A 784 1.16 17.12 16.85
C ALA A 784 1.42 16.75 18.32
N GLY A 785 0.81 17.48 19.26
CA GLY A 785 0.90 17.18 20.70
C GLY A 785 0.28 15.83 21.07
N GLN A 786 -0.90 15.50 20.53
CA GLN A 786 -1.54 14.20 20.76
C GLN A 786 -0.69 13.05 20.23
N ARG A 787 -0.11 13.18 19.03
CA ARG A 787 0.79 12.17 18.46
C ARG A 787 2.00 11.92 19.37
N ARG A 788 2.63 12.97 19.90
CA ARG A 788 3.76 12.85 20.84
C ARG A 788 3.37 12.15 22.14
N LYS A 789 2.24 12.53 22.76
CA LYS A 789 1.73 11.91 23.99
C LYS A 789 1.39 10.42 23.78
N ILE A 790 0.80 10.04 22.63
CA ILE A 790 0.54 8.63 22.29
C ILE A 790 1.84 7.84 22.14
N ALA A 791 2.87 8.38 21.48
CA ALA A 791 4.16 7.71 21.38
C ALA A 791 4.90 7.60 22.71
N LEU A 792 4.75 8.59 23.59
CA LEU A 792 5.23 8.51 24.96
C LEU A 792 4.60 7.32 25.69
N VAL A 793 3.27 7.19 25.66
CA VAL A 793 2.58 6.05 26.29
C VAL A 793 2.98 4.71 25.65
N ARG A 794 3.08 4.64 24.31
CA ARG A 794 3.63 3.46 23.60
C ARG A 794 5.02 3.07 24.10
N GLY A 795 5.90 4.05 24.34
CA GLY A 795 7.24 3.82 24.87
C GLY A 795 7.21 3.27 26.30
N LEU A 796 6.36 3.85 27.16
CA LEU A 796 6.22 3.46 28.56
C LEU A 796 5.57 2.07 28.73
N LEU A 797 4.62 1.72 27.85
CA LEU A 797 3.95 0.41 27.85
C LEU A 797 4.90 -0.77 27.65
N LYS A 798 6.04 -0.56 26.98
CA LYS A 798 7.08 -1.58 26.84
C LYS A 798 7.75 -1.99 28.15
N ASN A 799 7.53 -1.22 29.22
CA ASN A 799 8.15 -1.43 30.53
C ASN A 799 9.69 -1.58 30.48
N ALA A 800 10.33 -0.92 29.50
CA ALA A 800 11.76 -1.02 29.22
C ALA A 800 12.63 -0.69 30.45
N LYS A 801 13.83 -1.29 30.55
CA LYS A 801 14.81 -1.00 31.61
C LYS A 801 15.47 0.36 31.43
N ILE A 802 15.53 0.82 30.18
CA ILE A 802 16.13 2.09 29.79
C ILE A 802 15.10 2.87 29.00
N THR A 803 14.84 4.10 29.40
CA THR A 803 13.92 5.01 28.70
C THR A 803 14.67 6.26 28.30
N ILE A 804 14.54 6.63 27.03
CA ILE A 804 15.22 7.75 26.40
C ILE A 804 14.14 8.62 25.76
N LEU A 805 13.95 9.82 26.27
CA LEU A 805 12.99 10.79 25.75
C LEU A 805 13.73 11.99 25.21
N ASP A 806 13.40 12.43 24.00
CA ASP A 806 14.04 13.58 23.36
C ASP A 806 12.99 14.61 22.94
N ASP A 807 13.10 15.82 23.49
CA ASP A 807 12.19 16.94 23.23
C ASP A 807 10.71 16.67 23.56
N ILE A 808 10.50 15.96 24.68
CA ILE A 808 9.18 15.67 25.24
C ILE A 808 9.02 16.47 26.54
N ALA A 809 7.91 17.19 26.70
CA ALA A 809 7.64 18.00 27.90
C ALA A 809 8.75 19.02 28.22
N THR A 810 9.29 19.69 27.21
CA THR A 810 10.36 20.69 27.33
C THR A 810 9.88 22.10 27.70
N GLY A 811 8.56 22.29 27.84
CA GLY A 811 7.98 23.54 28.32
C GLY A 811 8.13 23.74 29.84
N MET A 812 7.93 24.97 30.30
CA MET A 812 7.97 25.34 31.73
C MET A 812 6.58 25.47 32.36
N THR A 813 5.55 24.98 31.67
CA THR A 813 4.17 24.99 32.18
C THR A 813 4.04 24.05 33.39
N ASP A 814 3.05 24.29 34.25
CA ASP A 814 2.77 23.40 35.38
C ASP A 814 2.38 21.99 34.92
N GLU A 815 1.75 21.87 33.74
CA GLU A 815 1.45 20.58 33.12
C GLU A 815 2.74 19.83 32.75
N ASP A 816 3.72 20.49 32.12
CA ASP A 816 5.00 19.89 31.76
C ASP A 816 5.81 19.49 32.99
N LYS A 817 5.84 20.33 34.03
CA LYS A 817 6.50 20.00 35.31
C LYS A 817 5.87 18.77 35.97
N THR A 818 4.54 18.74 36.03
CA THR A 818 3.81 17.60 36.60
C THR A 818 4.05 16.32 35.79
N LEU A 819 4.13 16.44 34.46
CA LEU A 819 4.45 15.32 33.58
C LEU A 819 5.88 14.81 33.83
N ARG A 820 6.88 15.68 33.91
CA ARG A 820 8.27 15.28 34.21
C ARG A 820 8.40 14.62 35.59
N GLU A 821 7.70 15.14 36.59
CA GLU A 821 7.61 14.50 37.90
C GLU A 821 7.01 13.09 37.81
N GLY A 822 5.86 12.95 37.16
CA GLY A 822 5.22 11.65 36.96
C GLY A 822 6.10 10.65 36.19
N LEU A 823 6.84 11.12 35.18
CA LEU A 823 7.80 10.30 34.44
C LEU A 823 8.95 9.81 35.33
N ARG A 824 9.55 10.68 36.15
CA ARG A 824 10.61 10.29 37.09
C ARG A 824 10.10 9.27 38.13
N GLN A 825 8.85 9.39 38.56
CA GLN A 825 8.22 8.42 39.47
C GLN A 825 7.98 7.06 38.80
N ILE A 826 7.39 7.04 37.60
CA ILE A 826 7.16 5.80 36.84
C ILE A 826 8.46 5.08 36.50
N LEU A 827 9.51 5.84 36.21
CA LEU A 827 10.83 5.34 35.81
C LEU A 827 11.80 5.21 36.98
N SER A 828 11.32 5.30 38.23
CA SER A 828 12.17 5.15 39.40
C SER A 828 12.87 3.79 39.42
N GLY A 829 14.20 3.79 39.67
CA GLY A 829 15.04 2.59 39.63
C GLY A 829 15.40 2.09 38.23
N LYS A 830 14.94 2.77 37.17
CA LYS A 830 15.31 2.51 35.78
C LYS A 830 16.24 3.60 35.26
N THR A 831 17.03 3.29 34.25
CA THR A 831 17.90 4.29 33.63
C THR A 831 17.04 5.20 32.74
N PHE A 832 17.05 6.50 33.01
CA PHE A 832 16.24 7.47 32.30
C PHE A 832 17.10 8.58 31.71
N LEU A 833 17.15 8.69 30.38
CA LEU A 833 17.82 9.78 29.68
C LEU A 833 16.77 10.75 29.12
N PHE A 834 16.96 12.04 29.38
CA PHE A 834 16.03 13.08 28.99
C PHE A 834 16.73 14.21 28.21
N GLY A 835 16.38 14.35 26.93
CA GLY A 835 16.86 15.41 26.06
C GLY A 835 16.05 16.69 26.21
N THR A 836 16.72 17.80 26.50
CA THR A 836 16.12 19.13 26.58
C THR A 836 17.01 20.21 26.00
N SER A 837 16.42 21.27 25.46
CA SER A 837 17.14 22.50 25.11
C SER A 837 17.25 23.47 26.29
N ASN A 838 16.48 23.25 27.36
CA ASN A 838 16.41 24.14 28.51
C ASN A 838 17.26 23.63 29.69
N ALA A 839 18.28 24.40 30.05
CA ALA A 839 19.19 24.07 31.13
C ALA A 839 18.55 24.08 32.53
N GLU A 840 17.47 24.82 32.76
CA GLU A 840 16.76 24.83 34.04
C GLU A 840 16.08 23.48 34.33
N ILE A 841 15.59 22.81 33.28
CA ILE A 841 15.00 21.46 33.39
C ILE A 841 16.05 20.45 33.85
N ALA A 842 17.32 20.66 33.50
CA ALA A 842 18.40 19.74 33.87
C ALA A 842 18.62 19.66 35.40
N ALA A 843 18.21 20.68 36.15
CA ALA A 843 18.27 20.66 37.62
C ALA A 843 17.27 19.66 38.25
N GLU A 844 16.32 19.16 37.47
CA GLU A 844 15.37 18.11 37.88
C GLU A 844 16.00 16.71 37.79
N PHE A 845 17.24 16.54 37.32
CA PHE A 845 17.83 15.22 37.07
C PHE A 845 19.07 14.98 37.95
N ASP A 846 19.39 13.71 38.21
CA ASP A 846 20.52 13.32 39.06
C ASP A 846 21.87 13.72 38.44
N GLN A 847 21.93 13.69 37.11
CA GLN A 847 23.08 14.06 36.31
C GLN A 847 22.69 14.91 35.11
N ARG A 848 23.63 15.75 34.64
CA ARG A 848 23.44 16.51 33.41
C ARG A 848 24.70 16.50 32.54
N PHE A 849 24.52 16.43 31.24
CA PHE A 849 25.57 16.61 30.24
C PHE A 849 25.16 17.71 29.28
N ILE A 850 26.04 18.68 29.05
CA ILE A 850 25.77 19.80 28.15
C ILE A 850 26.49 19.54 26.82
N LEU A 851 25.74 19.54 25.73
CA LEU A 851 26.25 19.42 24.37
C LEU A 851 26.26 20.78 23.69
N ASP A 852 27.37 21.06 23.03
CA ASP A 852 27.57 22.24 22.20
C ASP A 852 28.30 21.84 20.92
N GLN A 853 27.70 22.12 19.77
CA GLN A 853 28.24 21.81 18.44
C GLN A 853 28.81 20.39 18.28
N GLY A 854 28.09 19.38 18.79
CA GLY A 854 28.48 17.99 18.68
C GLY A 854 29.49 17.51 19.71
N ARG A 855 29.91 18.36 20.65
CA ARG A 855 30.90 18.03 21.69
C ARG A 855 30.30 18.20 23.08
N LEU A 856 30.83 17.45 24.04
CA LEU A 856 30.54 17.71 25.45
C LEU A 856 31.24 19.01 25.87
N SER A 857 30.48 19.93 26.45
CA SER A 857 31.03 21.16 27.02
C SER A 857 31.71 20.86 28.36
N GLU A 858 32.88 21.45 28.60
CA GLU A 858 33.58 21.37 29.89
C GLU A 858 32.80 22.06 31.04
N LYS A 859 31.75 22.84 30.73
CA LYS A 859 30.93 23.59 31.70
C LYS A 859 29.72 22.82 32.28
N GLY A 860 29.77 21.48 32.33
CA GLY A 860 28.70 20.61 32.84
C GLY A 860 28.54 20.62 34.35
#